data_AF-A0A926BHA6-F1
#
_entry.id   AF-A0A926BHA6-F1
#
_cell.length_a   1.000
_cell.length_b   1.000
_cell.length_c   1.000
_cell.angle_alpha   90.00
_cell.angle_beta   90.00
_cell.angle_gamma   90.00
#
_symmetry.space_group_name_H-M   'P 1'
#
loop_
_entity.id
_entity.type
_entity.pdbx_description
1 polymer ?
#
loop_
_entity_poly.entity_id
_entity_poly.type
_entity_poly.pdbx_seq_one_letter_code
_entity_poly.pdbx_strand_id
1 'polypeptide(L)'
;MTTIRFAMTAVVISVCGAAWAQAPIPVQQQNISGVVLGTDKKPVAGAKVYVGRWDPVSYETHILPPVPTDSDGRFTVVGQTAPTGAASGVVAIVYVDAPGYLFARVILTKGKPNEITLGVGSGVVRGSVVDAQGKPVAGVTIQVQSLQQDVNRFESYTDVPAPFAPRFKTRTDAAGKWEIRNVPATGRAYVSLDEPRYVAVSRQMTCVPDATATRTKSEPFLALPASAITGVVTLPDGKPAANIVVTARARGEGDETRDGTYGSGRTNADGTFRVGRIGKGTFTLTLASPDPSLLLPAQTGIVLAEGKEIALKPLALIAGTPVSGMVTDAKTGTGIDGLSLNVDGVHGGDSYPGNRMRTDKNGAFVVHVLPGKNTLQLWSRTSEYTGAGRTIALVVNKDAPVTLEPIRLQPAPVVRLAVTDEAGKPVPDLRLSVARLDRADDQGPQEWMGALTDESGAWDSKKQDNPALENDGSEYRIQVADNWEVVPPSDKPFRLIPDGKPLPVVVRRIDPAKRGVGRVVTPDGAPVADVPVSVVSERRDANGNPQDYQRAQTKTDAKGEYLFPPLKPGYRVEVSVGLDGHRGAINEGTPATENTPARVPDLVLVPLDGVLRGVVLRGKTPVAGAQVWSLDGERRTWARTDAKGAFVLKHVPGKGTVAVSASLGKSRASGTFTPNEKALLSLAPVAAPLLFGRVPLPPAIAKARTVRDTARAMELLRELSYEATPGVGVRNAGWGQDVLANLLSPVDFEAAVQIGRGADGKITDQAWFGIMDRRIAVDVEGAERAFRKQLPNFLDPNPAFYLSCSLGMAYAAKQPQKALEYYRLAAKTRTDNKLEDPYAAQRLAVLAYRLHLPDADANPAIESASGGAGKIPEEGVLIPLASGDGVRAAKRVDALPEEPRERRADVLYRIVEAMAPEQPLEARQLLDSIKTPGSEEAWLRGRAIVAIVKATVPFDPEAAYRLALTASSLYRAEALAHAASGITSDPALRTKRFLEATVVKEAYYRTPVLLMVAAIAEGSAPDAAATLRKQAREAIASKPDSVGGGVAIARVLLPEVPELCRRVIEIHIKEQQRNNPGHTGDYGMLRRELRTLALLDPDRALQIAGELKQKDAMFRMKADLALLLLTPPHKRLAFLERYP
;
A
#
# COMPACT_ATOMS: atom_id res chain seq x y z
N MET A 1 55.51 27.64 -27.05
CA MET A 1 55.06 27.21 -25.70
C MET A 1 53.63 26.64 -25.69
N THR A 2 52.70 27.16 -26.49
CA THR A 2 51.29 26.70 -26.56
C THR A 2 51.13 25.27 -27.08
N THR A 3 51.96 24.87 -28.04
CA THR A 3 51.97 23.50 -28.62
C THR A 3 52.50 22.44 -27.64
N ILE A 4 53.43 22.83 -26.76
CA ILE A 4 53.99 21.93 -25.71
C ILE A 4 52.95 21.72 -24.59
N ARG A 5 52.14 22.73 -24.27
CA ARG A 5 51.02 22.58 -23.32
C ARG A 5 49.93 21.64 -23.87
N PHE A 6 49.58 21.71 -25.15
CA PHE A 6 48.61 20.78 -25.75
C PHE A 6 49.12 19.34 -25.81
N ALA A 7 50.39 19.15 -26.14
CA ALA A 7 51.01 17.82 -26.14
C ALA A 7 51.11 17.22 -24.73
N MET A 8 51.47 18.02 -23.71
CA MET A 8 51.49 17.53 -22.32
C MET A 8 50.10 17.22 -21.78
N THR A 9 49.07 18.02 -22.10
CA THR A 9 47.69 17.71 -21.68
C THR A 9 47.15 16.44 -22.36
N ALA A 10 47.45 16.22 -23.64
CA ALA A 10 47.07 15.00 -24.35
C ALA A 10 47.80 13.74 -23.85
N VAL A 11 49.07 13.88 -23.45
CA VAL A 11 49.86 12.79 -22.85
C VAL A 11 49.39 12.50 -21.43
N VAL A 12 49.07 13.51 -20.61
CA VAL A 12 48.49 13.30 -19.26
C VAL A 12 47.11 12.64 -19.34
N ILE A 13 46.26 13.03 -20.31
CA ILE A 13 44.95 12.39 -20.53
C ILE A 13 45.10 10.95 -21.05
N SER A 14 46.08 10.67 -21.92
CA SER A 14 46.31 9.30 -22.44
C SER A 14 46.97 8.37 -21.42
N VAL A 15 47.89 8.88 -20.59
CA VAL A 15 48.54 8.10 -19.52
C VAL A 15 47.57 7.86 -18.37
N CYS A 16 46.68 8.81 -18.06
CA CYS A 16 45.56 8.57 -17.16
C CYS A 16 44.53 7.61 -17.79
N GLY A 17 44.15 7.73 -19.06
CA GLY A 17 43.17 6.82 -19.68
C GLY A 17 43.59 5.34 -19.70
N ALA A 18 44.88 5.05 -19.90
CA ALA A 18 45.39 3.67 -19.91
C ALA A 18 45.53 3.03 -18.52
N ALA A 19 45.62 3.82 -17.45
CA ALA A 19 45.69 3.31 -16.08
C ALA A 19 44.33 2.95 -15.46
N TRP A 20 43.22 3.18 -16.18
CA TRP A 20 41.84 3.06 -15.67
C TRP A 20 41.02 1.95 -16.33
N ALA A 21 41.65 1.10 -17.15
CA ALA A 21 41.12 -0.24 -17.36
C ALA A 21 41.08 -0.91 -15.98
N GLN A 22 39.88 -1.14 -15.44
CA GLN A 22 39.73 -1.83 -14.16
C GLN A 22 40.54 -3.13 -14.24
N ALA A 23 41.64 -3.20 -13.48
CA ALA A 23 42.37 -4.44 -13.35
C ALA A 23 41.35 -5.51 -12.93
N PRO A 24 41.32 -6.68 -13.59
CA PRO A 24 40.39 -7.74 -13.23
C PRO A 24 40.51 -7.98 -11.73
N ILE A 25 39.39 -7.87 -11.01
CA ILE A 25 39.34 -8.04 -9.57
C ILE A 25 40.08 -9.34 -9.24
N PRO A 26 41.20 -9.31 -8.49
CA PRO A 26 42.01 -10.49 -8.26
C PRO A 26 41.14 -11.57 -7.61
N VAL A 27 40.91 -12.64 -8.36
CA VAL A 27 40.03 -13.71 -7.91
C VAL A 27 40.85 -14.61 -6.99
N GLN A 28 40.60 -14.51 -5.69
CA GLN A 28 41.24 -15.42 -4.73
C GLN A 28 40.68 -16.83 -4.97
N GLN A 29 41.55 -17.78 -5.29
CA GLN A 29 41.19 -19.19 -5.36
C GLN A 29 41.01 -19.70 -3.92
N GLN A 30 39.80 -20.15 -3.60
CA GLN A 30 39.55 -20.86 -2.35
C GLN A 30 38.94 -22.21 -2.68
N ASN A 31 39.48 -23.27 -2.08
CA ASN A 31 38.90 -24.59 -2.19
C ASN A 31 37.65 -24.65 -1.31
N ILE A 32 36.54 -25.04 -1.92
CA ILE A 32 35.29 -25.29 -1.20
C ILE A 32 35.16 -26.80 -1.02
N SER A 33 35.09 -27.27 0.22
CA SER A 33 34.88 -28.69 0.53
C SER A 33 33.68 -28.90 1.46
N GLY A 34 33.04 -30.06 1.33
CA GLY A 34 31.93 -30.47 2.17
C GLY A 34 31.56 -31.94 1.99
N VAL A 35 30.50 -32.35 2.67
CA VAL A 35 29.92 -33.71 2.59
C VAL A 35 28.43 -33.58 2.26
N VAL A 36 27.97 -34.36 1.30
CA VAL A 36 26.54 -34.50 0.95
C VAL A 36 25.99 -35.75 1.61
N LEU A 37 24.96 -35.56 2.41
CA LEU A 37 24.28 -36.60 3.18
C LEU A 37 22.83 -36.73 2.73
N GLY A 38 22.27 -37.93 2.79
CA GLY A 38 20.84 -38.18 2.63
C GLY A 38 20.06 -37.82 3.91
N THR A 39 18.73 -37.92 3.85
CA THR A 39 17.87 -37.75 5.03
C THR A 39 18.15 -38.75 6.14
N ASP A 40 18.72 -39.92 5.82
CA ASP A 40 19.18 -40.95 6.75
C ASP A 40 20.59 -40.71 7.30
N LYS A 41 21.17 -39.52 7.03
CA LYS A 41 22.53 -39.12 7.38
C LYS A 41 23.63 -39.99 6.77
N LYS A 42 23.31 -40.82 5.78
CA LYS A 42 24.33 -41.56 5.02
C LYS A 42 24.90 -40.71 3.89
N PRO A 43 26.17 -40.91 3.51
CA PRO A 43 26.75 -40.21 2.38
C PRO A 43 26.04 -40.51 1.06
N VAL A 44 25.89 -39.50 0.20
CA VAL A 44 25.31 -39.65 -1.14
C VAL A 44 26.42 -39.58 -2.17
N ALA A 45 26.86 -40.74 -2.66
CA ALA A 45 27.89 -40.83 -3.69
C ALA A 45 27.38 -40.39 -5.07
N GLY A 46 28.23 -39.74 -5.85
CA GLY A 46 27.90 -39.26 -7.20
C GLY A 46 26.90 -38.10 -7.27
N ALA A 47 26.58 -37.47 -6.14
CA ALA A 47 25.79 -36.24 -6.11
C ALA A 47 26.55 -35.13 -6.85
N LYS A 48 25.88 -34.43 -7.76
CA LYS A 48 26.46 -33.33 -8.54
C LYS A 48 26.38 -32.03 -7.73
N VAL A 49 27.53 -31.52 -7.35
CA VAL A 49 27.65 -30.27 -6.60
C VAL A 49 28.01 -29.13 -7.54
N TYR A 50 27.11 -28.17 -7.68
CA TYR A 50 27.26 -26.98 -8.48
C TYR A 50 27.58 -25.79 -7.57
N VAL A 51 28.56 -24.99 -7.96
CA VAL A 51 28.87 -23.73 -7.27
C VAL A 51 28.30 -22.59 -8.09
N GLY A 52 27.32 -21.90 -7.51
CA GLY A 52 26.75 -20.66 -8.03
C GLY A 52 27.57 -19.46 -7.57
N ARG A 53 28.07 -18.71 -8.55
CA ARG A 53 28.61 -17.37 -8.39
C ARG A 53 27.53 -16.37 -8.73
N TRP A 54 27.01 -15.69 -7.73
CA TRP A 54 26.09 -14.58 -7.94
C TRP A 54 26.87 -13.38 -8.51
N ASP A 55 26.48 -12.93 -9.70
CA ASP A 55 26.97 -11.67 -10.27
C ASP A 55 26.02 -10.54 -9.83
N PRO A 56 26.48 -9.61 -8.97
CA PRO A 56 25.65 -8.53 -8.47
C PRO A 56 25.28 -7.49 -9.54
N VAL A 57 25.96 -7.48 -10.69
CA VAL A 57 25.71 -6.53 -11.78
C VAL A 57 24.59 -7.03 -12.68
N SER A 58 24.68 -8.27 -13.14
CA SER A 58 23.65 -8.89 -13.99
C SER A 58 22.48 -9.49 -13.21
N TYR A 59 22.63 -9.69 -11.89
CA TYR A 59 21.75 -10.51 -11.05
C TYR A 59 21.67 -11.98 -11.48
N GLU A 60 22.52 -12.42 -12.40
CA GLU A 60 22.57 -13.81 -12.83
C GLU A 60 23.46 -14.62 -11.87
N THR A 61 23.07 -15.86 -11.61
CA THR A 61 23.95 -16.82 -10.92
C THR A 61 24.68 -17.63 -11.97
N HIS A 62 25.98 -17.38 -12.15
CA HIS A 62 26.83 -18.20 -13.00
C HIS A 62 27.15 -19.50 -12.28
N ILE A 63 26.80 -20.61 -12.89
CA ILE A 63 26.96 -21.92 -12.26
C ILE A 63 28.18 -22.58 -12.87
N LEU A 64 29.14 -22.92 -12.02
CA LEU A 64 30.31 -23.69 -12.44
C LEU A 64 29.91 -25.13 -12.81
N PRO A 65 30.69 -25.80 -13.67
CA PRO A 65 30.50 -27.22 -13.94
C PRO A 65 30.41 -28.02 -12.62
N PRO A 66 29.50 -29.01 -12.54
CA PRO A 66 29.32 -29.75 -11.30
C PRO A 66 30.54 -30.63 -10.98
N VAL A 67 30.83 -30.77 -9.69
CA VAL A 67 31.78 -31.76 -9.18
C VAL A 67 30.97 -32.90 -8.55
N PRO A 68 31.19 -34.17 -8.96
CA PRO A 68 30.54 -35.29 -8.31
C PRO A 68 31.12 -35.52 -6.91
N THR A 69 30.28 -35.96 -5.97
CA THR A 69 30.76 -36.46 -4.68
C THR A 69 31.39 -37.85 -4.81
N ASP A 70 32.37 -38.14 -3.95
CA ASP A 70 32.99 -39.47 -3.84
C ASP A 70 32.09 -40.48 -3.09
N SER A 71 32.60 -41.69 -2.83
CA SER A 71 31.88 -42.74 -2.10
C SER A 71 31.50 -42.35 -0.68
N ASP A 72 32.24 -41.43 -0.08
CA ASP A 72 31.99 -40.88 1.26
C ASP A 72 31.14 -39.61 1.21
N GLY A 73 30.53 -39.31 0.05
CA GLY A 73 29.71 -38.13 -0.17
C GLY A 73 30.49 -36.82 -0.15
N ARG A 74 31.83 -36.87 -0.14
CA ARG A 74 32.68 -35.68 -0.05
C ARG A 74 32.82 -35.04 -1.42
N PHE A 75 32.90 -33.73 -1.44
CA PHE A 75 33.26 -32.98 -2.65
C PHE A 75 34.33 -31.94 -2.32
N THR A 76 35.13 -31.59 -3.32
CA THR A 76 36.02 -30.44 -3.29
C THR A 76 35.92 -29.71 -4.63
N VAL A 77 35.45 -28.47 -4.60
CA VAL A 77 35.48 -27.59 -5.76
C VAL A 77 36.74 -26.73 -5.67
N VAL A 78 37.68 -27.01 -6.56
CA VAL A 78 38.89 -26.21 -6.76
C VAL A 78 38.55 -25.15 -7.79
N GLY A 79 38.50 -23.88 -7.40
CA GLY A 79 38.15 -22.84 -8.36
C GLY A 79 37.89 -21.46 -7.78
N GLN A 80 37.82 -20.51 -8.70
CA GLN A 80 37.57 -19.09 -8.48
C GLN A 80 36.30 -18.84 -7.64
N THR A 81 36.48 -18.54 -6.35
CA THR A 81 35.38 -18.07 -5.49
C THR A 81 35.04 -16.61 -5.79
N ALA A 82 33.90 -16.14 -5.27
CA ALA A 82 33.32 -14.82 -5.52
C ALA A 82 34.37 -13.68 -5.53
N PRO A 83 34.14 -12.60 -6.30
CA PRO A 83 35.04 -11.45 -6.32
C PRO A 83 35.34 -11.00 -4.88
N THR A 84 36.62 -10.78 -4.59
CA THR A 84 37.09 -10.26 -3.30
C THR A 84 36.27 -9.03 -2.93
N GLY A 85 35.59 -9.08 -1.78
CA GLY A 85 34.72 -8.00 -1.29
C GLY A 85 33.28 -8.40 -0.97
N ALA A 86 32.87 -9.67 -1.15
CA ALA A 86 31.66 -10.15 -0.47
C ALA A 86 31.90 -10.09 1.04
N ALA A 87 31.52 -8.98 1.68
CA ALA A 87 31.75 -8.68 3.10
C ALA A 87 31.03 -9.64 4.07
N SER A 88 30.48 -10.77 3.60
CA SER A 88 29.44 -11.54 4.28
C SER A 88 29.85 -12.93 4.74
N GLY A 89 31.14 -13.29 4.71
CA GLY A 89 31.58 -14.67 5.04
C GLY A 89 30.99 -15.77 4.15
N VAL A 90 30.12 -15.43 3.20
CA VAL A 90 29.53 -16.29 2.16
C VAL A 90 30.59 -16.56 1.12
N VAL A 91 31.07 -17.80 1.11
CA VAL A 91 32.11 -18.26 0.18
C VAL A 91 31.48 -18.58 -1.18
N ALA A 92 30.29 -19.20 -1.17
CA ALA A 92 29.56 -19.59 -2.37
C ALA A 92 28.10 -19.96 -2.04
N ILE A 93 27.24 -19.90 -3.06
CA ILE A 93 25.96 -20.61 -3.05
C ILE A 93 26.20 -21.97 -3.71
N VAL A 94 25.92 -23.06 -3.01
CA VAL A 94 26.06 -24.41 -3.54
C VAL A 94 24.70 -25.02 -3.80
N TYR A 95 24.55 -25.60 -4.99
CA TYR A 95 23.40 -26.40 -5.37
C TYR A 95 23.83 -27.84 -5.50
N VAL A 96 23.06 -28.78 -4.96
CA VAL A 96 23.39 -30.20 -5.03
C VAL A 96 22.25 -30.95 -5.69
N ASP A 97 22.55 -31.74 -6.71
CA ASP A 97 21.61 -32.65 -7.39
C ASP A 97 22.01 -34.10 -7.14
N ALA A 98 21.05 -34.94 -6.77
CA ALA A 98 21.25 -36.38 -6.75
C ALA A 98 19.96 -37.09 -7.18
N PRO A 99 20.05 -38.16 -8.01
CA PRO A 99 18.89 -38.98 -8.34
C PRO A 99 18.16 -39.45 -7.08
N GLY A 100 16.84 -39.30 -7.03
CA GLY A 100 16.02 -39.67 -5.87
C GLY A 100 15.90 -38.60 -4.76
N TYR A 101 16.66 -37.50 -4.85
CA TYR A 101 16.63 -36.41 -3.86
C TYR A 101 16.10 -35.11 -4.45
N LEU A 102 15.66 -34.19 -3.59
CA LEU A 102 15.45 -32.78 -3.93
C LEU A 102 16.80 -32.10 -4.12
N PHE A 103 16.84 -31.08 -4.97
CA PHE A 103 18.02 -30.24 -4.98
C PHE A 103 18.09 -29.44 -3.67
N ALA A 104 19.28 -29.34 -3.10
CA ALA A 104 19.54 -28.48 -1.95
C ALA A 104 20.21 -27.19 -2.43
N ARG A 105 19.89 -26.07 -1.79
CA ARG A 105 20.67 -24.83 -1.87
C ARG A 105 21.26 -24.55 -0.49
N VAL A 106 22.57 -24.42 -0.42
CA VAL A 106 23.28 -24.12 0.82
C VAL A 106 24.18 -22.92 0.60
N ILE A 107 24.14 -21.98 1.54
CA ILE A 107 25.08 -20.86 1.59
C ILE A 107 26.28 -21.35 2.41
N LEU A 108 27.45 -21.46 1.77
CA LEU A 108 28.65 -21.91 2.46
C LEU A 108 29.32 -20.76 3.18
N THR A 109 29.74 -21.02 4.42
CA THR A 109 30.47 -20.05 5.25
C THR A 109 31.93 -20.46 5.40
N LYS A 110 32.82 -19.47 5.50
CA LYS A 110 34.26 -19.70 5.59
C LYS A 110 34.63 -20.46 6.88
N GLY A 111 35.52 -21.45 6.75
CA GLY A 111 36.22 -22.07 7.89
C GLY A 111 35.46 -23.18 8.63
N LYS A 112 34.27 -23.59 8.17
CA LYS A 112 33.54 -24.74 8.72
C LYS A 112 33.40 -25.85 7.66
N PRO A 113 33.59 -27.14 8.03
CA PRO A 113 33.16 -28.26 7.19
C PRO A 113 31.67 -28.09 6.88
N ASN A 114 31.31 -28.11 5.60
CA ASN A 114 29.92 -27.93 5.20
C ASN A 114 29.25 -29.29 5.02
N GLU A 115 28.30 -29.62 5.90
CA GLU A 115 27.41 -30.76 5.71
C GLU A 115 26.13 -30.31 4.99
N ILE A 116 25.85 -30.94 3.85
CA ILE A 116 24.67 -30.66 3.03
C ILE A 116 23.75 -31.88 3.13
N THR A 117 22.65 -31.77 3.86
CA THR A 117 21.64 -32.84 3.90
C THR A 117 20.62 -32.63 2.78
N LEU A 118 20.47 -33.61 1.89
CA LEU A 118 19.48 -33.61 0.83
C LEU A 118 18.13 -34.09 1.37
N GLY A 119 17.08 -33.31 1.09
CA GLY A 119 15.70 -33.76 1.29
C GLY A 119 15.30 -34.80 0.25
N VAL A 120 14.34 -35.67 0.59
CA VAL A 120 13.69 -36.53 -0.40
C VAL A 120 12.44 -35.85 -0.93
N GLY A 121 12.29 -35.85 -2.25
CA GLY A 121 11.25 -35.10 -2.94
C GLY A 121 10.07 -35.97 -3.29
N SER A 122 9.01 -35.89 -2.50
CA SER A 122 7.74 -36.56 -2.81
C SER A 122 6.60 -35.56 -3.04
N GLY A 123 6.92 -34.29 -3.29
CA GLY A 123 5.93 -33.26 -3.55
C GLY A 123 5.55 -33.17 -5.02
N VAL A 124 4.34 -32.66 -5.27
CA VAL A 124 3.80 -32.37 -6.59
C VAL A 124 3.17 -30.96 -6.58
N VAL A 125 3.37 -30.23 -7.67
CA VAL A 125 2.53 -29.06 -8.03
C VAL A 125 1.86 -29.32 -9.36
N ARG A 126 0.57 -28.99 -9.44
CA ARG A 126 -0.28 -29.25 -10.61
C ARG A 126 -1.24 -28.10 -10.82
N GLY A 127 -1.71 -27.96 -12.04
CA GLY A 127 -2.75 -27.00 -12.37
C GLY A 127 -3.26 -27.18 -13.78
N SER A 128 -3.88 -26.13 -14.31
CA SER A 128 -4.28 -26.09 -15.71
C SER A 128 -4.02 -24.72 -16.32
N VAL A 129 -4.03 -24.68 -17.65
CA VAL A 129 -3.95 -23.47 -18.47
C VAL A 129 -5.20 -23.38 -19.32
N VAL A 130 -5.83 -22.22 -19.32
CA VAL A 130 -7.00 -21.92 -20.15
C VAL A 130 -6.80 -20.60 -20.88
N ASP A 131 -7.47 -20.40 -22.01
CA ASP A 131 -7.50 -19.13 -22.72
C ASP A 131 -8.51 -18.14 -22.10
N ALA A 132 -8.64 -16.95 -22.70
CA ALA A 132 -9.57 -15.91 -22.25
C ALA A 132 -11.05 -16.35 -22.26
N GLN A 133 -11.39 -17.40 -23.00
CA GLN A 133 -12.73 -18.00 -23.06
C GLN A 133 -12.90 -19.17 -22.08
N GLY A 134 -11.86 -19.51 -21.32
CA GLY A 134 -11.85 -20.62 -20.39
C GLY A 134 -11.64 -21.99 -21.04
N LYS A 135 -11.29 -22.02 -22.34
CA LYS A 135 -11.00 -23.27 -23.05
C LYS A 135 -9.58 -23.73 -22.72
N PRO A 136 -9.36 -25.04 -22.48
CA PRO A 136 -8.02 -25.53 -22.17
C PRO A 136 -7.02 -25.30 -23.30
N VAL A 137 -5.77 -24.98 -22.95
CA VAL A 137 -4.68 -24.74 -23.91
C VAL A 137 -3.61 -25.83 -23.77
N ALA A 138 -3.44 -26.63 -24.82
CA ALA A 138 -2.50 -27.74 -24.87
C ALA A 138 -1.09 -27.32 -25.33
N GLY A 139 -0.07 -28.09 -24.93
CA GLY A 139 1.31 -27.91 -25.35
C GLY A 139 2.00 -26.66 -24.78
N VAL A 140 1.36 -25.96 -23.85
CA VAL A 140 1.93 -24.80 -23.15
C VAL A 140 2.97 -25.27 -22.17
N THR A 141 4.14 -24.66 -22.23
CA THR A 141 5.23 -24.98 -21.32
C THR A 141 5.03 -24.31 -19.98
N ILE A 142 5.15 -25.08 -18.89
CA ILE A 142 5.07 -24.61 -17.51
C ILE A 142 6.39 -24.94 -16.82
N GLN A 143 6.91 -24.00 -16.02
CA GLN A 143 8.15 -24.21 -15.27
C GLN A 143 8.08 -23.67 -13.86
N VAL A 144 8.79 -24.29 -12.92
CA VAL A 144 9.08 -23.68 -11.61
C VAL A 144 10.25 -22.72 -11.77
N GLN A 145 10.05 -21.45 -11.40
CA GLN A 145 11.10 -20.43 -11.38
C GLN A 145 11.86 -20.45 -10.06
N SER A 146 11.16 -20.63 -8.94
CA SER A 146 11.78 -20.70 -7.62
C SER A 146 10.98 -21.55 -6.64
N LEU A 147 11.67 -22.06 -5.63
CA LEU A 147 11.12 -22.90 -4.58
C LEU A 147 11.38 -22.29 -3.19
N GLN A 148 10.40 -22.40 -2.32
CA GLN A 148 10.49 -22.10 -0.90
C GLN A 148 10.27 -23.41 -0.13
N GLN A 149 11.34 -23.93 0.47
CA GLN A 149 11.34 -25.23 1.16
C GLN A 149 10.74 -25.17 2.57
N ASP A 150 10.85 -24.02 3.24
CA ASP A 150 10.29 -23.78 4.58
C ASP A 150 9.38 -22.54 4.53
N VAL A 151 8.11 -22.71 4.90
CA VAL A 151 7.12 -21.62 4.95
C VAL A 151 7.23 -20.80 6.23
N ASN A 152 7.89 -21.34 7.26
CA ASN A 152 8.01 -20.71 8.58
C ASN A 152 9.29 -19.91 8.73
N ARG A 153 10.22 -20.03 7.78
CA ARG A 153 11.38 -19.17 7.69
C ARG A 153 11.16 -18.23 6.53
N PHE A 154 11.37 -16.93 6.75
CA PHE A 154 11.53 -15.94 5.67
C PHE A 154 12.76 -16.21 4.77
N GLU A 155 13.28 -17.45 4.76
CA GLU A 155 14.30 -17.88 3.83
C GLU A 155 13.83 -17.62 2.41
N SER A 156 14.68 -16.88 1.70
CA SER A 156 14.45 -16.36 0.36
C SER A 156 14.07 -17.50 -0.58
N TYR A 157 13.12 -17.25 -1.48
CA TYR A 157 12.87 -18.13 -2.61
C TYR A 157 14.20 -18.49 -3.28
N THR A 158 14.39 -19.79 -3.47
CA THR A 158 15.56 -20.29 -4.17
C THR A 158 15.20 -20.40 -5.64
N ASP A 159 15.76 -19.50 -6.46
CA ASP A 159 15.66 -19.61 -7.91
C ASP A 159 16.18 -20.97 -8.37
N VAL A 160 15.41 -21.61 -9.24
CA VAL A 160 15.76 -22.89 -9.86
C VAL A 160 16.87 -22.60 -10.87
N PRO A 161 18.10 -23.05 -10.63
CA PRO A 161 19.20 -22.70 -11.51
C PRO A 161 19.06 -23.39 -12.88
N ALA A 162 19.60 -22.79 -13.94
CA ALA A 162 19.38 -23.26 -15.31
C ALA A 162 19.64 -24.76 -15.57
N PRO A 163 20.68 -25.42 -15.00
CA PRO A 163 20.90 -26.86 -15.12
C PRO A 163 19.78 -27.72 -14.52
N PHE A 164 19.03 -27.18 -13.55
CA PHE A 164 17.91 -27.86 -12.88
C PHE A 164 16.55 -27.54 -13.52
N ALA A 165 16.44 -26.44 -14.25
CA ALA A 165 15.20 -26.00 -14.87
C ALA A 165 14.50 -27.11 -15.70
N PRO A 166 15.20 -27.98 -16.47
CA PRO A 166 14.56 -29.07 -17.20
C PRO A 166 13.77 -30.05 -16.31
N ARG A 167 14.21 -30.30 -15.08
CA ARG A 167 13.52 -31.20 -14.12
C ARG A 167 12.19 -30.59 -13.64
N PHE A 168 12.11 -29.27 -13.60
CA PHE A 168 10.95 -28.53 -13.14
C PHE A 168 10.19 -27.88 -14.29
N LYS A 169 10.20 -28.53 -15.46
CA LYS A 169 9.55 -28.08 -16.67
C LYS A 169 8.63 -29.17 -17.20
N THR A 170 7.43 -28.80 -17.58
CA THR A 170 6.43 -29.71 -18.14
C THR A 170 5.64 -29.01 -19.24
N ARG A 171 4.80 -29.76 -19.96
CA ARG A 171 3.87 -29.21 -20.94
C ARG A 171 2.44 -29.57 -20.57
N THR A 172 1.51 -28.69 -20.91
CA THR A 172 0.09 -29.00 -20.75
C THR A 172 -0.37 -30.09 -21.71
N ASP A 173 -1.22 -30.98 -21.23
CA ASP A 173 -1.89 -31.99 -22.05
C ASP A 173 -3.04 -31.39 -22.90
N ALA A 174 -3.75 -32.24 -23.64
CA ALA A 174 -4.90 -31.83 -24.45
C ALA A 174 -6.05 -31.19 -23.64
N ALA A 175 -6.14 -31.49 -22.35
CA ALA A 175 -7.09 -30.91 -21.41
C ALA A 175 -6.52 -29.68 -20.68
N GLY A 176 -5.38 -29.14 -21.15
CA GLY A 176 -4.70 -27.99 -20.57
C GLY A 176 -4.09 -28.25 -19.19
N LYS A 177 -4.05 -29.49 -18.72
CA LYS A 177 -3.54 -29.85 -17.39
C LYS A 177 -2.05 -30.07 -17.44
N TRP A 178 -1.37 -29.77 -16.34
CA TRP A 178 0.06 -29.95 -16.20
C TRP A 178 0.40 -30.40 -14.78
N GLU A 179 1.55 -31.06 -14.65
CA GLU A 179 2.07 -31.57 -13.39
C GLU A 179 3.59 -31.51 -13.37
N ILE A 180 4.16 -31.04 -12.25
CA ILE A 180 5.59 -31.06 -11.96
C ILE A 180 5.79 -31.81 -10.65
N ARG A 181 6.56 -32.90 -10.72
CA ARG A 181 6.87 -33.79 -9.60
C ARG A 181 8.23 -33.48 -8.99
N ASN A 182 8.52 -34.13 -7.88
CA ASN A 182 9.79 -34.01 -7.16
C ASN A 182 10.09 -32.57 -6.70
N VAL A 183 9.04 -31.83 -6.34
CA VAL A 183 9.17 -30.59 -5.57
C VAL A 183 9.15 -30.91 -4.06
N PRO A 184 9.53 -29.98 -3.17
CA PRO A 184 9.41 -30.17 -1.73
C PRO A 184 7.99 -30.63 -1.34
N ALA A 185 7.86 -31.63 -0.46
CA ALA A 185 6.54 -32.15 -0.06
C ALA A 185 5.70 -31.11 0.69
N THR A 186 6.37 -30.16 1.34
CA THR A 186 5.81 -28.97 1.98
C THR A 186 6.56 -27.75 1.46
N GLY A 187 5.87 -26.64 1.26
CA GLY A 187 6.49 -25.42 0.75
C GLY A 187 5.65 -24.70 -0.29
N ARG A 188 6.27 -23.72 -0.95
CA ARG A 188 5.68 -22.95 -2.05
C ARG A 188 6.60 -23.00 -3.27
N ALA A 189 6.03 -23.12 -4.46
CA ALA A 189 6.72 -23.01 -5.73
C ALA A 189 6.19 -21.77 -6.47
N TYR A 190 7.05 -20.92 -7.00
CA TYR A 190 6.64 -19.97 -8.03
C TYR A 190 6.67 -20.68 -9.38
N VAL A 191 5.48 -20.95 -9.89
CA VAL A 191 5.27 -21.61 -11.18
C VAL A 191 4.96 -20.55 -12.21
N SER A 192 5.60 -20.61 -13.37
CA SER A 192 5.41 -19.66 -14.45
C SER A 192 5.00 -20.34 -15.75
N LEU A 193 4.23 -19.59 -16.55
CA LEU A 193 3.92 -19.93 -17.92
C LEU A 193 5.11 -19.55 -18.84
N ASP A 194 5.82 -20.57 -19.32
CA ASP A 194 7.08 -20.46 -20.10
C ASP A 194 6.92 -20.68 -21.60
N GLU A 195 5.95 -20.00 -22.21
CA GLU A 195 5.62 -20.15 -23.62
C GLU A 195 5.68 -18.79 -24.33
N PRO A 196 6.55 -18.60 -25.35
CA PRO A 196 6.71 -17.31 -26.05
C PRO A 196 5.43 -16.70 -26.62
N ARG A 197 4.42 -17.53 -26.93
CA ARG A 197 3.11 -17.11 -27.46
C ARG A 197 2.23 -16.39 -26.43
N TYR A 198 2.50 -16.57 -25.15
CA TYR A 198 1.65 -16.07 -24.07
C TYR A 198 2.42 -15.19 -23.09
N VAL A 199 1.67 -14.33 -22.39
CA VAL A 199 2.20 -13.49 -21.31
C VAL A 199 2.87 -14.38 -20.25
N ALA A 200 4.05 -13.96 -19.78
CA ALA A 200 4.71 -14.60 -18.65
C ALA A 200 3.92 -14.29 -17.37
N VAL A 201 3.12 -15.26 -16.94
CA VAL A 201 2.31 -15.24 -15.72
C VAL A 201 3.01 -16.14 -14.71
N SER A 202 3.22 -15.65 -13.48
CA SER A 202 3.88 -16.40 -12.41
C SER A 202 2.97 -16.44 -11.18
N ARG A 203 2.66 -17.65 -10.72
CA ARG A 203 1.80 -17.88 -9.56
C ARG A 203 2.55 -18.63 -8.48
N GLN A 204 2.30 -18.23 -7.24
CA GLN A 204 2.73 -19.00 -6.09
C GLN A 204 1.77 -20.18 -5.88
N MET A 205 2.32 -21.38 -5.80
CA MET A 205 1.56 -22.62 -5.66
C MET A 205 2.09 -23.41 -4.47
N THR A 206 1.20 -23.91 -3.63
CA THR A 206 1.58 -24.78 -2.51
C THR A 206 2.00 -26.14 -3.06
N CYS A 207 3.17 -26.61 -2.64
CA CYS A 207 3.59 -27.98 -2.93
C CYS A 207 2.85 -28.93 -1.98
N VAL A 208 2.38 -30.06 -2.49
CA VAL A 208 1.66 -31.05 -1.67
C VAL A 208 2.31 -32.42 -1.80
N PRO A 209 2.29 -33.28 -0.76
CA PRO A 209 2.76 -34.65 -0.87
C PRO A 209 1.98 -35.41 -1.95
N ASP A 210 2.67 -36.20 -2.77
CA ASP A 210 2.11 -36.95 -3.92
C ASP A 210 0.90 -37.81 -3.50
N ALA A 211 0.99 -38.48 -2.35
CA ALA A 211 -0.09 -39.28 -1.76
C ALA A 211 -1.40 -38.49 -1.52
N THR A 212 -1.30 -37.17 -1.31
CA THR A 212 -2.44 -36.28 -1.05
C THR A 212 -2.81 -35.40 -2.25
N ALA A 213 -2.06 -35.50 -3.34
CA ALA A 213 -2.10 -34.54 -4.43
C ALA A 213 -3.49 -34.43 -5.08
N THR A 214 -4.33 -35.47 -5.01
CA THR A 214 -5.66 -35.52 -5.63
C THR A 214 -6.63 -34.42 -5.18
N ARG A 215 -6.42 -33.78 -4.02
CA ARG A 215 -7.37 -32.80 -3.43
C ARG A 215 -7.09 -31.33 -3.72
N THR A 216 -5.91 -30.97 -4.20
CA THR A 216 -5.56 -29.54 -4.35
C THR A 216 -6.16 -28.97 -5.63
N LYS A 217 -7.07 -28.01 -5.49
CA LYS A 217 -7.64 -27.24 -6.60
C LYS A 217 -6.87 -25.92 -6.72
N SER A 218 -6.05 -25.78 -7.75
CA SER A 218 -5.45 -24.51 -8.11
C SER A 218 -6.37 -23.75 -9.07
N GLU A 219 -6.28 -22.43 -9.05
CA GLU A 219 -6.81 -21.64 -10.16
C GLU A 219 -6.00 -21.90 -11.45
N PRO A 220 -6.64 -21.86 -12.62
CA PRO A 220 -5.94 -22.03 -13.89
C PRO A 220 -5.08 -20.80 -14.21
N PHE A 221 -3.95 -21.02 -14.88
CA PHE A 221 -3.24 -19.97 -15.58
C PHE A 221 -4.07 -19.47 -16.77
N LEU A 222 -4.09 -18.17 -16.99
CA LEU A 222 -4.74 -17.56 -18.15
C LEU A 222 -3.70 -17.32 -19.25
N ALA A 223 -3.82 -18.06 -20.36
CA ALA A 223 -2.96 -17.95 -21.53
C ALA A 223 -3.38 -16.74 -22.38
N LEU A 224 -3.03 -15.55 -21.93
CA LEU A 224 -3.24 -14.31 -22.69
C LEU A 224 -2.16 -14.16 -23.78
N PRO A 225 -2.51 -13.72 -25.00
CA PRO A 225 -1.54 -13.48 -26.06
C PRO A 225 -0.41 -12.54 -25.61
N ALA A 226 0.84 -12.96 -25.83
CA ALA A 226 2.00 -12.13 -25.52
C ALA A 226 2.10 -10.93 -26.47
N SER A 227 2.38 -9.77 -25.91
CA SER A 227 2.88 -8.61 -26.64
C SER A 227 4.41 -8.63 -26.65
N ALA A 228 5.00 -7.78 -27.50
CA ALA A 228 6.45 -7.63 -27.58
C ALA A 228 6.89 -6.21 -27.93
N ILE A 229 8.08 -5.85 -27.48
CA ILE A 229 8.79 -4.64 -27.89
C ILE A 229 10.02 -5.08 -28.67
N THR A 230 10.18 -4.58 -29.89
CA THR A 230 11.38 -4.77 -30.71
C THR A 230 12.05 -3.44 -30.99
N GLY A 231 13.33 -3.48 -31.33
CA GLY A 231 14.08 -2.28 -31.68
C GLY A 231 15.54 -2.59 -31.99
N VAL A 232 16.31 -1.54 -32.18
CA VAL A 232 17.76 -1.60 -32.40
C VAL A 232 18.42 -0.69 -31.39
N VAL A 233 19.48 -1.17 -30.73
CA VAL A 233 20.35 -0.35 -29.87
C VAL A 233 21.65 -0.06 -30.63
N THR A 234 22.08 1.19 -30.57
CA THR A 234 23.31 1.68 -31.20
C THR A 234 24.25 2.29 -30.17
N LEU A 235 25.55 2.20 -30.40
CA LEU A 235 26.61 2.90 -29.68
C LEU A 235 26.61 4.40 -30.06
N PRO A 236 27.32 5.26 -29.31
CA PRO A 236 27.41 6.69 -29.62
C PRO A 236 27.95 7.01 -31.03
N ASP A 237 28.74 6.11 -31.63
CA ASP A 237 29.27 6.25 -32.98
C ASP A 237 28.30 5.76 -34.09
N GLY A 238 27.08 5.35 -33.70
CA GLY A 238 26.05 4.84 -34.59
C GLY A 238 26.18 3.34 -34.93
N LYS A 239 27.23 2.64 -34.49
CA LYS A 239 27.34 1.19 -34.71
C LYS A 239 26.35 0.41 -33.85
N PRO A 240 25.94 -0.80 -34.23
CA PRO A 240 25.06 -1.60 -33.39
C PRO A 240 25.69 -2.03 -32.07
N ALA A 241 24.92 -2.00 -30.98
CA ALA A 241 25.37 -2.37 -29.65
C ALA A 241 24.89 -3.79 -29.31
N ALA A 242 25.79 -4.77 -29.27
CA ALA A 242 25.48 -6.16 -28.97
C ALA A 242 25.53 -6.47 -27.47
N ASN A 243 24.81 -7.53 -27.05
CA ASN A 243 24.78 -8.03 -25.67
C ASN A 243 24.32 -7.02 -24.60
N ILE A 244 23.51 -6.04 -24.99
CA ILE A 244 22.85 -5.11 -24.07
C ILE A 244 21.60 -5.78 -23.52
N VAL A 245 21.45 -5.82 -22.20
CA VAL A 245 20.22 -6.33 -21.57
C VAL A 245 19.16 -5.24 -21.67
N VAL A 246 18.04 -5.54 -22.30
CA VAL A 246 16.89 -4.65 -22.44
C VAL A 246 15.77 -5.17 -21.56
N THR A 247 15.26 -4.34 -20.65
CA THR A 247 14.21 -4.69 -19.69
C THR A 247 13.01 -3.80 -19.88
N ALA A 248 11.81 -4.37 -19.99
CA ALA A 248 10.54 -3.66 -20.00
C ALA A 248 9.81 -3.90 -18.67
N ARG A 249 9.45 -2.82 -17.98
CA ARG A 249 8.68 -2.85 -16.73
C ARG A 249 7.38 -2.08 -16.89
N ALA A 250 6.25 -2.66 -16.53
CA ALA A 250 4.96 -1.98 -16.61
C ALA A 250 4.89 -0.84 -15.59
N ARG A 251 4.20 0.23 -15.96
CA ARG A 251 3.97 1.43 -15.15
C ARG A 251 2.52 1.40 -14.65
N GLY A 252 2.33 1.22 -13.35
CA GLY A 252 1.02 1.25 -12.69
C GLY A 252 1.17 1.09 -11.17
N GLU A 253 0.35 1.83 -10.40
CA GLU A 253 0.25 1.69 -8.95
C GLU A 253 -0.52 0.41 -8.62
N GLY A 254 0.17 -0.55 -8.01
CA GLY A 254 -0.43 -1.80 -7.52
C GLY A 254 0.51 -2.99 -7.72
N ASP A 255 1.21 -3.36 -6.64
CA ASP A 255 2.11 -4.52 -6.54
C ASP A 255 1.41 -5.88 -6.82
N GLU A 256 0.09 -5.86 -7.02
CA GLU A 256 -0.77 -7.05 -7.05
C GLU A 256 -0.91 -7.72 -8.43
N THR A 257 -0.30 -7.19 -9.50
CA THR A 257 -0.24 -7.90 -10.80
C THR A 257 1.19 -8.02 -11.31
N ARG A 258 1.98 -8.91 -10.69
CA ARG A 258 3.29 -9.34 -11.22
C ARG A 258 3.19 -10.07 -12.57
N ASP A 259 1.99 -10.42 -13.01
CA ASP A 259 1.74 -11.16 -14.23
C ASP A 259 1.91 -10.28 -15.48
N GLY A 260 2.92 -10.57 -16.30
CA GLY A 260 3.16 -9.90 -17.58
C GLY A 260 3.67 -8.45 -17.49
N THR A 261 4.00 -7.98 -16.29
CA THR A 261 4.46 -6.61 -16.03
C THR A 261 5.98 -6.46 -16.14
N TYR A 262 6.70 -7.54 -16.45
CA TYR A 262 8.14 -7.56 -16.60
C TYR A 262 8.54 -8.46 -17.77
N GLY A 263 9.48 -8.00 -18.60
CA GLY A 263 10.14 -8.82 -19.60
C GLY A 263 11.56 -8.32 -19.84
N SER A 264 12.45 -9.23 -20.26
CA SER A 264 13.81 -8.86 -20.67
C SER A 264 14.25 -9.60 -21.94
N GLY A 265 15.25 -9.04 -22.61
CA GLY A 265 15.91 -9.60 -23.78
C GLY A 265 17.33 -9.08 -23.89
N ARG A 266 18.15 -9.68 -24.76
CA ARG A 266 19.50 -9.17 -25.08
C ARG A 266 19.56 -8.72 -26.52
N THR A 267 20.37 -7.71 -26.80
CA THR A 267 20.64 -7.31 -28.19
C THR A 267 21.55 -8.33 -28.88
N ASN A 268 21.25 -8.60 -30.14
CA ASN A 268 22.05 -9.43 -31.04
C ASN A 268 23.29 -8.67 -31.52
N ALA A 269 24.15 -9.33 -32.30
CA ALA A 269 25.35 -8.73 -32.89
C ALA A 269 25.05 -7.49 -33.78
N ASP A 270 23.88 -7.44 -34.39
CA ASP A 270 23.38 -6.32 -35.20
C ASP A 270 22.61 -5.26 -34.37
N GLY A 271 22.70 -5.33 -33.04
CA GLY A 271 22.04 -4.42 -32.11
C GLY A 271 20.52 -4.61 -32.00
N THR A 272 19.92 -5.52 -32.77
CA THR A 272 18.48 -5.79 -32.69
C THR A 272 18.14 -6.48 -31.38
N PHE A 273 16.99 -6.16 -30.80
CA PHE A 273 16.48 -6.87 -29.62
C PHE A 273 14.99 -7.17 -29.75
N ARG A 274 14.55 -8.12 -28.93
CA ARG A 274 13.14 -8.41 -28.70
C ARG A 274 12.88 -8.69 -27.24
N VAL A 275 12.05 -7.86 -26.60
CA VAL A 275 11.48 -8.12 -25.28
C VAL A 275 10.06 -8.63 -25.47
N GLY A 276 9.88 -9.95 -25.39
CA GLY A 276 8.58 -10.61 -25.55
C GLY A 276 7.95 -11.04 -24.23
N ARG A 277 6.82 -11.77 -24.33
CA ARG A 277 6.11 -12.38 -23.19
C ARG A 277 5.57 -11.38 -22.16
N ILE A 278 5.36 -10.14 -22.58
CA ILE A 278 4.78 -9.07 -21.75
C ILE A 278 3.30 -8.87 -22.10
N GLY A 279 2.53 -8.42 -21.12
CA GLY A 279 1.10 -8.14 -21.30
C GLY A 279 0.84 -6.81 -22.03
N LYS A 280 -0.45 -6.50 -22.21
CA LYS A 280 -0.88 -5.15 -22.56
C LYS A 280 -0.62 -4.19 -21.40
N GLY A 281 -0.29 -2.94 -21.69
CA GLY A 281 -0.05 -1.93 -20.66
C GLY A 281 0.86 -0.82 -21.12
N THR A 282 1.20 0.08 -20.20
CA THR A 282 2.20 1.13 -20.41
C THR A 282 3.51 0.67 -19.78
N PHE A 283 4.61 0.73 -20.51
CA PHE A 283 5.91 0.25 -20.06
C PHE A 283 6.96 1.36 -20.02
N THR A 284 7.93 1.16 -19.13
CA THR A 284 9.23 1.80 -19.09
C THR A 284 10.27 0.80 -19.57
N LEU A 285 11.11 1.18 -20.53
CA LEU A 285 12.24 0.39 -21.00
C LEU A 285 13.55 0.92 -20.38
N THR A 286 14.34 0.02 -19.81
CA THR A 286 15.68 0.29 -19.28
C THR A 286 16.70 -0.65 -19.92
N LEU A 287 17.95 -0.21 -20.02
CA LEU A 287 19.03 -0.97 -20.65
C LEU A 287 20.19 -1.12 -19.66
N ALA A 288 20.81 -2.29 -19.66
CA ALA A 288 22.04 -2.60 -18.93
C ALA A 288 23.15 -2.93 -19.93
N SER A 289 24.15 -2.05 -20.02
CA SER A 289 25.32 -2.25 -20.86
C SER A 289 26.43 -2.97 -20.09
N PRO A 290 27.18 -3.90 -20.71
CA PRO A 290 28.42 -4.43 -20.13
C PRO A 290 29.48 -3.34 -19.89
N ASP A 291 29.45 -2.27 -20.70
CA ASP A 291 30.22 -1.05 -20.44
C ASP A 291 29.37 -0.09 -19.60
N PRO A 292 29.67 0.10 -18.30
CA PRO A 292 28.89 0.94 -17.41
C PRO A 292 28.95 2.44 -17.76
N SER A 293 29.86 2.86 -18.64
CA SER A 293 29.91 4.24 -19.14
C SER A 293 28.85 4.55 -20.19
N LEU A 294 28.20 3.53 -20.76
CA LEU A 294 27.17 3.70 -21.78
C LEU A 294 25.78 3.53 -21.17
N LEU A 295 24.97 4.59 -21.26
CA LEU A 295 23.65 4.66 -20.65
C LEU A 295 22.57 4.95 -21.70
N LEU A 296 21.32 4.61 -21.37
CA LEU A 296 20.15 5.08 -22.10
C LEU A 296 19.20 5.82 -21.14
N PRO A 297 18.71 7.02 -21.50
CA PRO A 297 17.52 7.58 -20.87
C PRO A 297 16.37 6.57 -20.91
N ALA A 298 15.73 6.33 -19.77
CA ALA A 298 14.61 5.40 -19.68
C ALA A 298 13.52 5.80 -20.69
N GLN A 299 13.10 4.85 -21.53
CA GLN A 299 12.06 5.11 -22.52
C GLN A 299 10.71 4.84 -21.86
N THR A 300 9.96 5.89 -21.55
CA THR A 300 8.68 5.78 -20.83
C THR A 300 7.48 5.94 -21.77
N GLY A 301 6.31 5.48 -21.35
CA GLY A 301 5.07 5.69 -22.09
C GLY A 301 4.89 4.74 -23.28
N ILE A 302 5.60 3.61 -23.31
CA ILE A 302 5.45 2.61 -24.37
C ILE A 302 4.13 1.87 -24.14
N VAL A 303 3.11 2.18 -24.93
CA VAL A 303 1.79 1.55 -24.80
C VAL A 303 1.72 0.31 -25.69
N LEU A 304 1.55 -0.86 -25.08
CA LEU A 304 1.34 -2.12 -25.76
C LEU A 304 -0.13 -2.53 -25.71
N ALA A 305 -0.69 -2.80 -26.88
CA ALA A 305 -1.95 -3.52 -27.01
C ALA A 305 -1.72 -5.04 -26.90
N GLU A 306 -2.78 -5.78 -26.58
CA GLU A 306 -2.75 -7.24 -26.38
C GLU A 306 -2.33 -7.98 -27.65
N GLY A 307 -1.37 -8.90 -27.54
CA GLY A 307 -0.90 -9.70 -28.67
C GLY A 307 -0.22 -8.90 -29.78
N LYS A 308 0.13 -7.63 -29.53
CA LYS A 308 0.78 -6.75 -30.51
C LYS A 308 2.26 -6.61 -30.22
N GLU A 309 3.02 -6.55 -31.31
CA GLU A 309 4.42 -6.17 -31.29
C GLU A 309 4.54 -4.70 -31.70
N ILE A 310 5.39 -3.95 -31.00
CA ILE A 310 5.72 -2.57 -31.35
C ILE A 310 7.22 -2.47 -31.62
N ALA A 311 7.58 -1.90 -32.77
CA ALA A 311 8.96 -1.57 -33.09
C ALA A 311 9.26 -0.16 -32.62
N LEU A 312 10.27 0.00 -31.77
CA LEU A 312 10.75 1.30 -31.33
C LEU A 312 11.66 1.92 -32.39
N LYS A 313 11.78 3.26 -32.34
CA LYS A 313 12.85 3.96 -33.04
C LYS A 313 14.21 3.47 -32.52
N PRO A 314 15.29 3.53 -33.32
CA PRO A 314 16.63 3.19 -32.86
C PRO A 314 16.96 3.92 -31.55
N LEU A 315 17.47 3.16 -30.59
CA LEU A 315 17.87 3.62 -29.26
C LEU A 315 19.38 3.85 -29.28
N ALA A 316 19.81 5.09 -29.20
CA ALA A 316 21.24 5.41 -29.13
C ALA A 316 21.69 5.47 -27.68
N LEU A 317 22.61 4.58 -27.30
CA LEU A 317 23.35 4.72 -26.06
C LEU A 317 24.14 6.02 -26.11
N ILE A 318 24.22 6.68 -24.96
CA ILE A 318 25.04 7.88 -24.78
C ILE A 318 26.09 7.60 -23.72
N ALA A 319 27.24 8.27 -23.84
CA ALA A 319 28.21 8.28 -22.75
C ALA A 319 27.57 8.98 -21.53
N GLY A 320 27.53 8.29 -20.40
CA GLY A 320 27.18 8.88 -19.12
C GLY A 320 28.27 9.81 -18.64
N THR A 321 27.91 10.82 -17.87
CA THR A 321 28.87 11.71 -17.24
C THR A 321 29.48 10.98 -16.04
N PRO A 322 30.82 10.86 -15.94
CA PRO A 322 31.45 10.25 -14.79
C PRO A 322 31.27 11.15 -13.56
N VAL A 323 30.78 10.55 -12.48
CA VAL A 323 30.72 11.09 -11.13
C VAL A 323 31.68 10.27 -10.28
N SER A 324 32.76 10.89 -9.87
CA SER A 324 33.76 10.27 -9.00
C SER A 324 33.65 10.80 -7.58
N GLY A 325 34.07 10.01 -6.61
CA GLY A 325 34.15 10.44 -5.23
C GLY A 325 34.95 9.47 -4.39
N MET A 326 35.04 9.78 -3.10
CA MET A 326 35.62 8.90 -2.10
C MET A 326 34.60 8.69 -0.98
N VAL A 327 34.55 7.49 -0.43
CA VAL A 327 33.86 7.20 0.82
C VAL A 327 34.91 6.84 1.86
N THR A 328 34.97 7.63 2.92
CA THR A 328 36.02 7.53 3.95
C THR A 328 35.41 7.36 5.33
N ASP A 329 36.12 6.66 6.19
CA ASP A 329 35.86 6.63 7.62
C ASP A 329 36.02 8.05 8.19
N ALA A 330 34.97 8.56 8.85
CA ALA A 330 34.93 9.93 9.34
C ALA A 330 35.94 10.19 10.47
N LYS A 331 36.38 9.15 11.20
CA LYS A 331 37.32 9.25 12.31
C LYS A 331 38.77 9.15 11.84
N THR A 332 39.07 8.19 10.97
CA THR A 332 40.45 7.94 10.54
C THR A 332 40.81 8.66 9.24
N GLY A 333 39.82 9.06 8.45
CA GLY A 333 39.99 9.57 7.10
C GLY A 333 40.38 8.50 6.06
N THR A 334 40.48 7.23 6.46
CA THR A 334 40.86 6.14 5.55
C THR A 334 39.70 5.78 4.63
N GLY A 335 40.01 5.39 3.39
CA GLY A 335 39.02 4.87 2.45
C GLY A 335 38.32 3.62 2.94
N ILE A 336 37.04 3.49 2.65
CA ILE A 336 36.22 2.31 2.99
C ILE A 336 36.09 1.42 1.76
N ASP A 337 36.64 0.21 1.80
CA ASP A 337 36.61 -0.75 0.68
C ASP A 337 35.26 -1.48 0.55
N GLY A 338 34.87 -1.81 -0.67
CA GLY A 338 33.76 -2.73 -0.96
C GLY A 338 32.35 -2.19 -0.67
N LEU A 339 32.19 -0.92 -0.28
CA LEU A 339 30.91 -0.29 0.01
C LEU A 339 30.06 -0.24 -1.26
N SER A 340 28.85 -0.81 -1.26
CA SER A 340 28.02 -0.77 -2.46
C SER A 340 27.31 0.59 -2.60
N LEU A 341 27.31 1.14 -3.80
CA LEU A 341 26.57 2.35 -4.14
C LEU A 341 25.58 2.03 -5.27
N ASN A 342 24.47 2.73 -5.29
CA ASN A 342 23.47 2.66 -6.35
C ASN A 342 23.11 4.09 -6.79
N VAL A 343 22.83 4.29 -8.07
CA VAL A 343 22.30 5.57 -8.56
C VAL A 343 20.92 5.36 -9.15
N ASP A 344 19.97 6.14 -8.66
CA ASP A 344 18.64 6.24 -9.26
C ASP A 344 18.53 7.51 -10.11
N GLY A 345 17.84 7.37 -11.24
CA GLY A 345 17.69 8.43 -12.24
C GLY A 345 16.46 9.32 -12.05
N VAL A 346 16.38 10.34 -12.91
CA VAL A 346 15.30 11.35 -13.01
C VAL A 346 13.88 10.73 -13.12
N HIS A 347 13.76 9.47 -13.56
CA HIS A 347 12.48 8.87 -13.96
C HIS A 347 11.72 8.11 -12.86
N GLY A 348 12.02 8.35 -11.58
CA GLY A 348 11.12 8.00 -10.48
C GLY A 348 11.38 6.66 -9.80
N GLY A 349 12.63 6.41 -9.38
CA GLY A 349 12.97 5.30 -8.48
C GLY A 349 13.30 3.97 -9.17
N ASP A 350 13.22 3.90 -10.50
CA ASP A 350 13.82 2.78 -11.23
C ASP A 350 15.35 2.98 -11.26
N SER A 351 16.06 2.20 -10.45
CA SER A 351 17.52 2.11 -10.52
C SER A 351 17.95 1.74 -11.93
N TYR A 352 18.98 2.40 -12.46
CA TYR A 352 19.56 1.98 -13.74
C TYR A 352 20.12 0.56 -13.56
N PRO A 353 19.64 -0.43 -14.33
CA PRO A 353 20.22 -1.76 -14.26
C PRO A 353 21.70 -1.65 -14.65
N GLY A 354 22.60 -2.00 -13.72
CA GLY A 354 24.06 -1.86 -13.89
C GLY A 354 24.73 -0.71 -13.13
N ASN A 355 24.00 0.20 -12.48
CA ASN A 355 24.62 1.31 -11.71
C ASN A 355 24.98 0.95 -10.27
N ARG A 356 25.06 -0.34 -9.96
CA ARG A 356 25.56 -0.81 -8.68
C ARG A 356 27.07 -0.98 -8.77
N MET A 357 27.81 -0.18 -8.03
CA MET A 357 29.27 -0.32 -7.93
C MET A 357 29.69 -0.54 -6.49
N ARG A 358 30.99 -0.74 -6.32
CA ARG A 358 31.64 -0.77 -5.03
C ARG A 358 32.78 0.23 -4.99
N THR A 359 33.03 0.80 -3.82
CA THR A 359 34.29 1.49 -3.58
C THR A 359 35.46 0.53 -3.69
N ASP A 360 36.61 1.04 -4.12
CA ASP A 360 37.88 0.32 -4.06
C ASP A 360 38.54 0.41 -2.68
N LYS A 361 39.74 -0.18 -2.54
CA LYS A 361 40.54 -0.17 -1.30
C LYS A 361 40.85 1.21 -0.73
N ASN A 362 40.79 2.26 -1.54
CA ASN A 362 41.02 3.65 -1.14
C ASN A 362 39.69 4.38 -0.88
N GLY A 363 38.56 3.67 -0.89
CA GLY A 363 37.22 4.26 -0.80
C GLY A 363 36.79 4.96 -2.07
N ALA A 364 37.58 4.93 -3.15
CA ALA A 364 37.27 5.64 -4.37
C ALA A 364 36.20 4.91 -5.17
N PHE A 365 35.34 5.67 -5.84
CA PHE A 365 34.35 5.13 -6.77
C PHE A 365 34.19 6.04 -7.98
N VAL A 366 33.73 5.46 -9.08
CA VAL A 366 33.28 6.19 -10.27
C VAL A 366 31.98 5.56 -10.74
N VAL A 367 30.93 6.38 -10.82
CA VAL A 367 29.65 6.03 -11.45
C VAL A 367 29.46 6.85 -12.71
N HIS A 368 28.84 6.30 -13.75
CA HIS A 368 28.38 7.10 -14.86
C HIS A 368 26.88 7.34 -14.71
N VAL A 369 26.45 8.58 -14.88
CA VAL A 369 25.04 8.96 -14.74
C VAL A 369 24.58 9.79 -15.93
N LEU A 370 23.27 9.81 -16.17
CA LEU A 370 22.72 10.70 -17.17
C LEU A 370 22.75 12.15 -16.66
N PRO A 371 22.91 13.14 -17.55
CA PRO A 371 22.78 14.55 -17.18
C PRO A 371 21.39 14.83 -16.57
N GLY A 372 21.35 15.67 -15.53
CA GLY A 372 20.14 16.03 -14.80
C GLY A 372 20.20 15.70 -13.32
N LYS A 373 19.02 15.57 -12.70
CA LYS A 373 18.86 15.25 -11.27
C LYS A 373 18.91 13.74 -11.06
N ASN A 374 19.89 13.27 -10.30
CA ASN A 374 20.04 11.88 -9.94
C ASN A 374 20.11 11.76 -8.41
N THR A 375 20.04 10.55 -7.88
CA THR A 375 20.27 10.28 -6.45
C THR A 375 21.26 9.14 -6.29
N LEU A 376 22.34 9.39 -5.57
CA LEU A 376 23.30 8.37 -5.15
C LEU A 376 22.88 7.82 -3.80
N GLN A 377 22.51 6.55 -3.77
CA GLN A 377 22.20 5.81 -2.56
C GLN A 377 23.39 4.97 -2.13
N LEU A 378 23.78 5.08 -0.87
CA LEU A 378 24.82 4.25 -0.29
C LEU A 378 24.18 3.01 0.31
N TRP A 379 24.45 1.84 -0.24
CA TRP A 379 23.97 0.56 0.28
C TRP A 379 25.12 -0.17 0.94
N SER A 380 25.25 -0.09 2.26
CA SER A 380 26.18 -0.97 2.96
C SER A 380 25.44 -2.23 3.43
N ARG A 381 26.04 -3.39 3.12
CA ARG A 381 25.79 -4.62 3.88
C ARG A 381 26.73 -4.76 5.07
N THR A 382 27.67 -3.83 5.21
CA THR A 382 28.68 -3.87 6.27
C THR A 382 28.09 -3.19 7.50
N SER A 383 27.82 -3.97 8.55
CA SER A 383 27.44 -3.51 9.89
C SER A 383 28.41 -2.49 10.50
N GLU A 384 29.54 -2.20 9.85
CA GLU A 384 30.67 -1.43 10.34
C GLU A 384 30.51 0.10 10.26
N TYR A 385 29.58 0.64 9.47
CA TYR A 385 29.42 2.08 9.25
C TYR A 385 27.97 2.55 9.31
N THR A 386 27.68 3.62 10.06
CA THR A 386 26.37 4.31 10.00
C THR A 386 26.29 5.24 8.79
N GLY A 387 25.07 5.57 8.36
CA GLY A 387 24.82 6.37 7.17
C GLY A 387 24.74 5.55 5.87
N ALA A 388 24.88 4.23 5.96
CA ALA A 388 24.39 3.29 4.96
C ALA A 388 22.86 3.45 4.84
N GLY A 389 22.36 3.83 3.66
CA GLY A 389 20.98 4.25 3.41
C GLY A 389 20.85 5.74 3.12
N ARG A 390 21.91 6.53 3.30
CA ARG A 390 21.92 7.94 2.92
C ARG A 390 21.70 8.07 1.41
N THR A 391 20.80 8.97 1.06
CA THR A 391 20.58 9.40 -0.32
C THR A 391 21.21 10.77 -0.53
N ILE A 392 22.07 10.89 -1.54
CA ILE A 392 22.73 12.13 -1.93
C ILE A 392 22.11 12.60 -3.24
N ALA A 393 21.50 13.78 -3.23
CA ALA A 393 21.02 14.40 -4.46
C ALA A 393 22.21 14.84 -5.33
N LEU A 394 22.19 14.44 -6.60
CA LEU A 394 23.20 14.77 -7.60
C LEU A 394 22.56 15.61 -8.70
N VAL A 395 23.22 16.70 -9.07
CA VAL A 395 22.87 17.46 -10.28
C VAL A 395 24.07 17.42 -11.20
N VAL A 396 23.91 16.73 -12.33
CA VAL A 396 25.02 16.45 -13.24
C VAL A 396 24.80 17.18 -14.56
N ASN A 397 25.76 18.01 -14.94
CA ASN A 397 25.75 18.68 -16.24
C ASN A 397 26.36 17.77 -17.30
N LYS A 398 25.96 17.97 -18.56
CA LYS A 398 26.34 17.08 -19.67
C LYS A 398 27.84 17.04 -19.95
N ASP A 399 28.54 18.15 -19.74
CA ASP A 399 29.86 18.37 -20.36
C ASP A 399 31.04 18.32 -19.38
N ALA A 400 30.81 18.01 -18.10
CA ALA A 400 31.88 18.02 -17.09
C ALA A 400 31.77 16.82 -16.14
N PRO A 401 32.86 16.04 -15.96
CA PRO A 401 32.97 15.11 -14.85
C PRO A 401 32.63 15.79 -13.52
N VAL A 402 31.90 15.10 -12.66
CA VAL A 402 31.56 15.60 -11.33
C VAL A 402 32.44 14.89 -10.31
N THR A 403 33.17 15.64 -9.51
CA THR A 403 33.86 15.08 -8.33
C THR A 403 33.08 15.48 -7.09
N LEU A 404 32.63 14.49 -6.34
CA LEU A 404 31.96 14.70 -5.06
C LEU A 404 33.00 14.92 -3.97
N GLU A 405 32.67 15.80 -3.02
CA GLU A 405 33.40 15.89 -1.76
C GLU A 405 33.42 14.51 -1.07
N PRO A 406 34.50 14.16 -0.35
CA PRO A 406 34.59 12.88 0.36
C PRO A 406 33.37 12.65 1.26
N ILE A 407 32.66 11.56 1.00
CA ILE A 407 31.52 11.12 1.79
C ILE A 407 32.09 10.47 3.04
N ARG A 408 31.97 11.16 4.18
CA ARG A 408 32.47 10.67 5.46
C ARG A 408 31.39 9.84 6.15
N LEU A 409 31.63 8.55 6.36
CA LEU A 409 30.76 7.67 7.13
C LEU A 409 31.31 7.49 8.53
N GLN A 410 30.44 7.59 9.54
CA GLN A 410 30.84 7.33 10.92
C GLN A 410 30.91 5.80 11.12
N PRO A 411 31.93 5.28 11.81
CA PRO A 411 31.92 3.90 12.25
C PRO A 411 30.62 3.61 13.00
N ALA A 412 29.99 2.49 12.67
CA ALA A 412 28.82 2.03 13.37
C ALA A 412 29.16 1.78 14.84
N PRO A 413 28.28 2.20 15.77
CA PRO A 413 28.37 1.74 17.15
C PRO A 413 28.36 0.22 17.16
N VAL A 414 29.30 -0.36 17.89
CA VAL A 414 29.34 -1.81 18.11
C VAL A 414 28.50 -2.11 19.33
N VAL A 415 27.42 -2.86 19.15
CA VAL A 415 26.69 -3.41 20.28
C VAL A 415 27.31 -4.74 20.63
N ARG A 416 27.89 -4.79 21.82
CA ARG A 416 28.29 -6.03 22.46
C ARG A 416 27.29 -6.35 23.54
N LEU A 417 26.82 -7.57 23.61
CA LEU A 417 25.98 -8.05 24.69
C LEU A 417 26.72 -9.17 25.43
N ALA A 418 26.67 -9.14 26.75
CA ALA A 418 27.08 -10.26 27.60
C ALA A 418 25.81 -10.93 28.10
N VAL A 419 25.44 -12.04 27.44
CA VAL A 419 24.18 -12.73 27.70
C VAL A 419 24.40 -13.81 28.75
N THR A 420 23.69 -13.67 29.87
CA THR A 420 23.75 -14.59 31.01
C THR A 420 22.36 -15.01 31.44
N ASP A 421 22.25 -16.17 32.09
CA ASP A 421 21.04 -16.57 32.77
C ASP A 421 20.86 -15.83 34.12
N GLU A 422 19.75 -16.07 34.82
CA GLU A 422 19.49 -15.47 36.15
C GLU A 422 20.54 -15.82 37.21
N ALA A 423 21.34 -16.88 37.02
CA ALA A 423 22.45 -17.25 37.89
C ALA A 423 23.78 -16.60 37.48
N GLY A 424 23.78 -15.77 36.44
CA GLY A 424 24.98 -15.12 35.89
C GLY A 424 25.82 -16.05 35.01
N LYS A 425 25.32 -17.24 34.64
CA LYS A 425 26.05 -18.16 33.77
C LYS A 425 25.85 -17.76 32.30
N PRO A 426 26.90 -17.78 31.47
CA PRO A 426 26.77 -17.52 30.04
C PRO A 426 25.76 -18.43 29.33
N VAL A 427 24.99 -17.87 28.39
CA VAL A 427 24.04 -18.62 27.55
C VAL A 427 24.56 -18.67 26.11
N PRO A 428 25.22 -19.77 25.68
CA PRO A 428 25.70 -19.92 24.31
C PRO A 428 24.59 -20.32 23.34
N ASP A 429 24.82 -20.12 22.04
CA ASP A 429 23.92 -20.46 20.95
C ASP A 429 22.51 -19.84 21.05
N LEU A 430 22.36 -18.76 21.81
CA LEU A 430 21.10 -18.02 21.92
C LEU A 430 20.94 -17.11 20.71
N ARG A 431 19.87 -17.33 19.94
CA ARG A 431 19.50 -16.44 18.85
C ARG A 431 18.87 -15.16 19.40
N LEU A 432 19.50 -14.03 19.13
CA LEU A 432 18.99 -12.72 19.53
C LEU A 432 19.12 -11.69 18.41
N SER A 433 18.21 -10.72 18.42
CA SER A 433 18.19 -9.55 17.53
C SER A 433 18.06 -8.26 18.34
N VAL A 434 18.52 -7.16 17.76
CA VAL A 434 18.39 -5.82 18.32
C VAL A 434 17.51 -5.02 17.36
N ALA A 435 16.36 -4.55 17.85
CA ALA A 435 15.36 -3.87 17.03
C ALA A 435 15.24 -2.39 17.44
N ARG A 436 15.11 -1.50 16.45
CA ARG A 436 14.88 -0.05 16.63
C ARG A 436 13.41 0.20 16.96
N LEU A 437 13.10 1.03 17.95
CA LEU A 437 11.72 1.24 18.44
C LEU A 437 10.91 2.31 17.69
N ASP A 438 11.57 3.26 17.06
CA ASP A 438 10.96 4.42 16.40
C ASP A 438 10.57 4.16 14.92
N ARG A 439 11.03 3.05 14.31
CA ARG A 439 10.61 2.59 12.97
C ARG A 439 9.49 1.54 13.05
N ALA A 440 8.55 1.69 13.97
CA ALA A 440 7.34 0.85 14.02
C ALA A 440 6.33 1.27 12.94
N ASP A 441 6.75 1.31 11.68
CA ASP A 441 5.81 1.43 10.56
C ASP A 441 4.99 0.12 10.41
N ASP A 442 3.89 0.17 9.65
CA ASP A 442 2.91 -0.92 9.46
C ASP A 442 3.51 -2.25 8.93
N GLN A 443 4.81 -2.27 8.62
CA GLN A 443 5.56 -3.47 8.21
C GLN A 443 6.02 -4.32 9.41
N GLY A 444 5.82 -3.85 10.65
CA GLY A 444 6.34 -4.48 11.86
C GLY A 444 7.86 -4.35 11.96
N PRO A 445 8.48 -4.69 13.11
CA PRO A 445 9.93 -4.84 13.17
C PRO A 445 10.29 -5.95 12.17
N GLN A 446 10.77 -5.57 10.97
CA GLN A 446 11.27 -6.55 10.00
C GLN A 446 12.18 -7.49 10.76
N GLU A 447 11.93 -8.80 10.70
CA GLU A 447 12.67 -9.80 11.48
C GLU A 447 14.15 -9.74 11.07
N TRP A 448 14.91 -8.90 11.74
CA TRP A 448 16.35 -8.79 11.60
C TRP A 448 16.92 -10.17 11.93
N MET A 449 17.72 -10.72 11.03
CA MET A 449 18.30 -12.05 11.20
C MET A 449 19.05 -12.08 12.54
N GLY A 450 18.45 -12.71 13.56
CA GLY A 450 19.09 -12.83 14.87
C GLY A 450 20.29 -13.75 14.76
N ALA A 451 21.38 -13.40 15.45
CA ALA A 451 22.56 -14.27 15.53
C ALA A 451 22.70 -14.92 16.89
N LEU A 452 23.51 -15.97 16.88
CA LEU A 452 23.81 -16.81 18.02
C LEU A 452 24.88 -16.14 18.90
N THR A 453 24.70 -16.19 20.21
CA THR A 453 25.77 -15.94 21.19
C THR A 453 26.86 -17.02 21.06
N ASP A 454 28.11 -16.66 21.33
CA ASP A 454 29.22 -17.62 21.37
C ASP A 454 29.25 -18.41 22.69
N GLU A 455 30.24 -19.30 22.84
CA GLU A 455 30.41 -20.15 24.04
C GLU A 455 30.49 -19.35 25.36
N SER A 456 30.93 -18.09 25.28
CA SER A 456 31.01 -17.18 26.43
C SER A 456 29.74 -16.37 26.69
N GLY A 457 28.65 -16.67 25.95
CA GLY A 457 27.41 -15.89 25.99
C GLY A 457 27.58 -14.49 25.36
N ALA A 458 28.71 -14.22 24.70
CA ALA A 458 28.95 -12.93 24.09
C ALA A 458 28.26 -12.86 22.72
N TRP A 459 27.69 -11.70 22.44
CA TRP A 459 27.13 -11.36 21.13
C TRP A 459 27.74 -10.04 20.68
N ASP A 460 28.12 -9.96 19.41
CA ASP A 460 28.74 -8.76 18.83
C ASP A 460 28.09 -8.46 17.49
N SER A 461 27.56 -7.23 17.34
CA SER A 461 26.90 -6.78 16.11
C SER A 461 27.85 -6.76 14.92
N LYS A 462 29.17 -6.64 15.11
CA LYS A 462 30.18 -6.69 14.02
C LYS A 462 30.41 -8.07 13.47
N LYS A 463 30.13 -9.13 14.23
CA LYS A 463 30.25 -10.51 13.74
C LYS A 463 29.09 -10.88 12.80
N GLN A 464 28.21 -9.93 12.45
CA GLN A 464 26.97 -10.17 11.72
C GLN A 464 26.82 -9.30 10.48
N ASP A 465 26.16 -9.89 9.49
CA ASP A 465 25.72 -9.26 8.24
C ASP A 465 24.40 -8.47 8.42
N ASN A 466 24.17 -7.90 9.60
CA ASN A 466 23.02 -7.02 9.80
C ASN A 466 23.38 -5.60 9.37
N PRO A 467 22.44 -4.80 8.86
CA PRO A 467 22.67 -3.38 8.66
C PRO A 467 23.17 -2.73 9.96
N ALA A 468 24.08 -1.78 9.82
CA ALA A 468 24.65 -1.07 10.95
C ALA A 468 23.55 -0.44 11.81
N LEU A 469 23.65 -0.61 13.12
CA LEU A 469 22.79 0.12 14.06
C LEU A 469 23.15 1.61 14.01
N GLU A 470 22.15 2.49 13.96
CA GLU A 470 22.34 3.92 13.82
C GLU A 470 22.47 4.59 15.20
N ASN A 471 23.52 5.40 15.41
CA ASN A 471 23.67 6.20 16.64
C ASN A 471 23.02 7.60 16.46
N ASP A 472 21.76 7.62 16.07
CA ASP A 472 20.94 8.82 15.83
C ASP A 472 20.14 9.25 17.08
N GLY A 473 20.37 8.60 18.22
CA GLY A 473 19.63 8.81 19.46
C GLY A 473 18.37 7.95 19.57
N SER A 474 18.09 7.10 18.58
CA SER A 474 17.00 6.14 18.64
C SER A 474 17.19 5.13 19.78
N GLU A 475 16.06 4.64 20.27
CA GLU A 475 16.00 3.62 21.30
C GLU A 475 15.88 2.24 20.66
N TYR A 476 16.58 1.28 21.26
CA TYR A 476 16.67 -0.09 20.79
C TYR A 476 16.13 -1.04 21.86
N ARG A 477 15.57 -2.16 21.44
CA ARG A 477 15.20 -3.27 22.32
C ARG A 477 15.91 -4.54 21.90
N ILE A 478 16.24 -5.39 22.88
CA ILE A 478 16.72 -6.74 22.62
C ILE A 478 15.50 -7.65 22.47
N GLN A 479 15.52 -8.47 21.42
CA GLN A 479 14.61 -9.57 21.24
C GLN A 479 15.42 -10.87 21.25
N VAL A 480 14.93 -11.85 21.98
CA VAL A 480 15.50 -13.20 22.00
C VAL A 480 14.47 -14.14 21.37
N ALA A 481 14.95 -15.08 20.57
CA ALA A 481 14.11 -16.09 19.96
C ALA A 481 13.84 -17.25 20.94
N ASP A 482 13.04 -18.20 20.47
CA ASP A 482 12.79 -19.49 21.13
C ASP A 482 12.08 -19.36 22.49
N ASN A 483 12.42 -20.25 23.42
CA ASN A 483 11.87 -20.32 24.77
C ASN A 483 12.67 -19.47 25.77
N TRP A 484 13.16 -18.31 25.34
CA TRP A 484 13.87 -17.37 26.20
C TRP A 484 13.10 -16.04 26.28
N GLU A 485 13.26 -15.36 27.41
CA GLU A 485 12.85 -13.97 27.56
C GLU A 485 13.95 -13.15 28.18
N VAL A 486 13.99 -11.86 27.84
CA VAL A 486 14.88 -10.90 28.47
C VAL A 486 14.28 -10.49 29.81
N VAL A 487 15.04 -10.62 30.89
CA VAL A 487 14.59 -10.33 32.25
C VAL A 487 14.77 -8.83 32.54
N PRO A 488 13.80 -8.16 33.18
CA PRO A 488 14.00 -6.78 33.63
C PRO A 488 15.23 -6.63 34.54
N PRO A 489 16.02 -5.56 34.40
CA PRO A 489 15.77 -4.37 33.57
C PRO A 489 16.29 -4.48 32.12
N SER A 490 16.84 -5.61 31.68
CA SER A 490 17.42 -5.76 30.34
C SER A 490 16.39 -5.68 29.21
N ASP A 491 15.10 -5.76 29.53
CA ASP A 491 13.97 -5.61 28.59
C ASP A 491 13.64 -4.14 28.25
N LYS A 492 14.20 -3.20 29.02
CA LYS A 492 13.99 -1.77 28.79
C LYS A 492 14.66 -1.31 27.50
N PRO A 493 14.06 -0.34 26.79
CA PRO A 493 14.73 0.37 25.73
C PRO A 493 16.10 0.88 26.18
N PHE A 494 17.12 0.69 25.36
CA PHE A 494 18.45 1.23 25.60
C PHE A 494 18.89 2.07 24.42
N ARG A 495 19.76 3.04 24.69
CA ARG A 495 20.46 3.80 23.64
C ARG A 495 21.83 3.21 23.44
N LEU A 496 22.30 3.25 22.20
CA LEU A 496 23.62 2.74 21.86
C LEU A 496 24.69 3.53 22.61
N ILE A 497 25.49 2.83 23.42
CA ILE A 497 26.61 3.43 24.14
C ILE A 497 27.86 3.31 23.27
N PRO A 498 28.52 4.43 22.89
CA PRO A 498 29.66 4.39 21.96
C PRO A 498 30.93 3.69 22.48
N ASP A 499 31.02 3.40 23.77
CA ASP A 499 32.27 2.94 24.41
C ASP A 499 32.58 1.44 24.17
N GLY A 500 31.66 0.71 23.50
CA GLY A 500 31.86 -0.69 23.12
C GLY A 500 31.92 -1.67 24.29
N LYS A 501 31.54 -1.23 25.51
CA LYS A 501 31.40 -2.14 26.65
C LYS A 501 30.23 -3.09 26.40
N PRO A 502 30.38 -4.40 26.73
CA PRO A 502 29.26 -5.32 26.67
C PRO A 502 28.12 -4.86 27.59
N LEU A 503 26.92 -4.70 27.02
CA LEU A 503 25.70 -4.50 27.78
C LEU A 503 25.32 -5.84 28.44
N PRO A 504 25.19 -5.91 29.78
CA PRO A 504 24.72 -7.13 30.43
C PRO A 504 23.26 -7.38 30.05
N VAL A 505 22.99 -8.57 29.53
CA VAL A 505 21.66 -9.03 29.19
C VAL A 505 21.39 -10.25 30.03
N VAL A 506 20.48 -10.11 30.99
CA VAL A 506 19.98 -11.26 31.72
C VAL A 506 18.80 -11.82 30.95
N VAL A 507 18.91 -13.08 30.59
CA VAL A 507 17.83 -13.84 29.98
C VAL A 507 17.40 -14.93 30.94
N ARG A 508 16.18 -15.40 30.81
CA ARG A 508 15.79 -16.66 31.44
C ARG A 508 15.09 -17.53 30.44
N ARG A 509 15.26 -18.83 30.64
CA ARG A 509 14.50 -19.80 29.90
C ARG A 509 13.07 -19.71 30.42
N ILE A 510 12.13 -19.43 29.53
CA ILE A 510 10.72 -19.46 29.88
C ILE A 510 10.41 -20.89 30.29
N ASP A 511 9.94 -21.04 31.53
CA ASP A 511 9.63 -22.33 32.12
C ASP A 511 8.74 -23.15 31.16
N PRO A 512 9.18 -24.33 30.69
CA PRO A 512 8.36 -25.20 29.86
C PRO A 512 7.01 -25.56 30.49
N ALA A 513 6.89 -25.51 31.83
CA ALA A 513 5.62 -25.71 32.53
C ALA A 513 4.64 -24.54 32.36
N LYS A 514 5.09 -23.36 31.91
CA LYS A 514 4.26 -22.20 31.53
C LYS A 514 3.80 -22.22 30.08
N ARG A 515 3.95 -23.35 29.37
CA ARG A 515 3.34 -23.52 28.04
C ARG A 515 1.84 -23.35 28.15
N GLY A 516 1.26 -22.59 27.23
CA GLY A 516 -0.18 -22.57 27.13
C GLY A 516 -0.68 -23.92 26.64
N VAL A 517 -1.81 -24.33 27.21
CA VAL A 517 -2.47 -25.58 26.88
C VAL A 517 -3.83 -25.25 26.29
N GLY A 518 -4.22 -25.96 25.26
CA GLY A 518 -5.60 -25.93 24.80
C GLY A 518 -6.02 -27.33 24.40
N ARG A 519 -7.30 -27.48 24.13
CA ARG A 519 -7.87 -28.74 23.69
C ARG A 519 -8.76 -28.49 22.49
N VAL A 520 -8.70 -29.39 21.53
CA VAL A 520 -9.64 -29.43 20.40
C VAL A 520 -10.57 -30.60 20.63
N VAL A 521 -11.87 -30.30 20.62
CA VAL A 521 -12.93 -31.28 20.87
C VAL A 521 -13.99 -31.20 19.79
N THR A 522 -14.76 -32.27 19.65
CA THR A 522 -16.02 -32.29 18.91
C THR A 522 -17.13 -31.60 19.74
N PRO A 523 -18.32 -31.33 19.16
CA PRO A 523 -19.43 -30.69 19.88
C PRO A 523 -19.94 -31.48 21.10
N ASP A 524 -19.74 -32.80 21.14
CA ASP A 524 -20.04 -33.68 22.27
C ASP A 524 -18.89 -33.80 23.28
N GLY A 525 -17.79 -33.06 23.09
CA GLY A 525 -16.65 -33.00 24.01
C GLY A 525 -15.61 -34.11 23.80
N ALA A 526 -15.77 -34.94 22.78
CA ALA A 526 -14.79 -35.97 22.43
C ALA A 526 -13.51 -35.32 21.88
N PRO A 527 -12.32 -35.79 22.27
CA PRO A 527 -11.06 -35.21 21.81
C PRO A 527 -10.79 -35.44 20.32
N VAL A 528 -10.16 -34.48 19.63
CA VAL A 528 -9.76 -34.62 18.21
C VAL A 528 -8.24 -34.56 18.07
N ALA A 529 -7.62 -35.67 17.69
CA ALA A 529 -6.17 -35.83 17.56
C ALA A 529 -5.62 -35.42 16.17
N ASP A 530 -4.32 -35.12 16.11
CA ASP A 530 -3.55 -34.78 14.89
C ASP A 530 -4.09 -33.57 14.10
N VAL A 531 -4.80 -32.66 14.78
CA VAL A 531 -5.32 -31.41 14.20
C VAL A 531 -4.23 -30.36 14.16
N PRO A 532 -3.91 -29.76 12.99
CA PRO A 532 -3.04 -28.60 12.92
C PRO A 532 -3.64 -27.41 13.67
N VAL A 533 -2.86 -26.86 14.60
CA VAL A 533 -3.22 -25.70 15.41
C VAL A 533 -2.27 -24.56 15.08
N SER A 534 -2.81 -23.41 14.69
CA SER A 534 -2.05 -22.18 14.48
C SER A 534 -2.28 -21.25 15.66
N VAL A 535 -1.20 -20.81 16.30
CA VAL A 535 -1.22 -19.92 17.45
C VAL A 535 -0.57 -18.61 17.06
N VAL A 536 -1.30 -17.52 17.21
CA VAL A 536 -0.81 -16.16 17.06
C VAL A 536 -0.91 -15.49 18.42
N SER A 537 0.23 -15.18 19.02
CA SER A 537 0.25 -14.35 20.22
C SER A 537 0.65 -12.94 19.85
N GLU A 538 -0.15 -11.95 20.24
CA GLU A 538 0.11 -10.54 20.00
C GLU A 538 0.24 -9.77 21.32
N ARG A 539 1.22 -8.87 21.42
CA ARG A 539 1.25 -7.84 22.47
C ARG A 539 0.67 -6.57 21.89
N ARG A 540 -0.28 -5.94 22.59
CA ARG A 540 -0.80 -4.61 22.21
C ARG A 540 -0.26 -3.54 23.15
N ASP A 541 0.00 -2.34 22.63
CA ASP A 541 0.26 -1.16 23.46
C ASP A 541 -1.01 -0.64 24.14
N ALA A 542 -0.88 0.46 24.89
CA ALA A 542 -1.98 1.11 25.57
C ALA A 542 -3.08 1.63 24.61
N ASN A 543 -2.75 1.84 23.33
CA ASN A 543 -3.68 2.29 22.29
C ASN A 543 -4.33 1.11 21.54
N GLY A 544 -4.01 -0.12 21.92
CA GLY A 544 -4.49 -1.33 21.27
C GLY A 544 -3.78 -1.65 19.96
N ASN A 545 -2.68 -0.98 19.60
CA ASN A 545 -1.92 -1.31 18.41
C ASN A 545 -1.01 -2.51 18.69
N PRO A 546 -0.91 -3.47 17.76
CA PRO A 546 -0.02 -4.61 17.91
C PRO A 546 1.45 -4.16 17.85
N GLN A 547 2.23 -4.57 18.84
CA GLN A 547 3.65 -4.22 19.03
C GLN A 547 4.59 -5.40 18.78
N ASP A 548 4.10 -6.63 18.95
CA ASP A 548 4.90 -7.85 18.88
C ASP A 548 4.00 -9.02 18.48
N TYR A 549 4.49 -9.89 17.59
CA TYR A 549 3.77 -11.07 17.10
C TYR A 549 4.64 -12.30 17.26
N GLN A 550 4.08 -13.38 17.79
CA GLN A 550 4.67 -14.71 17.68
C GLN A 550 3.68 -15.63 16.99
N ARG A 551 4.15 -16.36 15.98
CA ARG A 551 3.37 -17.38 15.29
C ARG A 551 3.98 -18.74 15.59
N ALA A 552 3.16 -19.66 16.06
CA ALA A 552 3.54 -21.05 16.26
C ALA A 552 2.54 -21.97 15.58
N GLN A 553 3.02 -23.10 15.09
CA GLN A 553 2.17 -24.19 14.62
C GLN A 553 2.47 -25.45 15.43
N THR A 554 1.42 -26.14 15.85
CA THR A 554 1.51 -27.38 16.60
C THR A 554 0.40 -28.33 16.14
N LYS A 555 0.33 -29.52 16.74
CA LYS A 555 -0.76 -30.46 16.52
C LYS A 555 -1.34 -30.95 17.82
N THR A 556 -2.60 -31.35 17.79
CA THR A 556 -3.24 -32.01 18.93
C THR A 556 -2.77 -33.45 19.10
N ASP A 557 -2.68 -33.90 20.34
CA ASP A 557 -2.37 -35.28 20.70
C ASP A 557 -3.63 -36.18 20.74
N ALA A 558 -3.49 -37.43 21.20
CA ALA A 558 -4.61 -38.39 21.30
C ALA A 558 -5.75 -37.94 22.22
N LYS A 559 -5.50 -37.02 23.16
CA LYS A 559 -6.50 -36.41 24.06
C LYS A 559 -7.05 -35.09 23.49
N GLY A 560 -6.70 -34.76 22.25
CA GLY A 560 -7.06 -33.51 21.60
C GLY A 560 -6.31 -32.32 22.19
N GLU A 561 -5.34 -32.54 23.08
CA GLU A 561 -4.61 -31.48 23.76
C GLU A 561 -3.48 -31.00 22.85
N TYR A 562 -3.25 -29.70 22.83
CA TYR A 562 -2.12 -29.11 22.14
C TYR A 562 -1.33 -28.22 23.10
N LEU A 563 -0.01 -28.27 22.94
CA LEU A 563 0.92 -27.38 23.61
C LEU A 563 1.42 -26.36 22.60
N PHE A 564 1.40 -25.10 23.01
CA PHE A 564 2.07 -24.04 22.25
C PHE A 564 3.22 -23.44 23.06
N PRO A 565 4.17 -22.76 22.40
CA PRO A 565 5.32 -22.20 23.09
C PRO A 565 4.90 -21.34 24.29
N PRO A 566 5.73 -21.27 25.34
CA PRO A 566 5.46 -20.41 26.48
C PRO A 566 5.17 -18.97 26.05
N LEU A 567 4.15 -18.37 26.63
CA LEU A 567 3.77 -16.99 26.33
C LEU A 567 4.50 -16.03 27.25
N LYS A 568 4.87 -14.88 26.69
CA LYS A 568 5.32 -13.74 27.49
C LYS A 568 4.11 -13.10 28.19
N PRO A 569 4.24 -12.61 29.43
CA PRO A 569 3.19 -11.88 30.12
C PRO A 569 2.67 -10.69 29.28
N GLY A 570 1.36 -10.46 29.30
CA GLY A 570 0.72 -9.34 28.58
C GLY A 570 0.44 -9.58 27.10
N TYR A 571 0.75 -10.77 26.56
CA TYR A 571 0.32 -11.17 25.22
C TYR A 571 -1.13 -11.67 25.24
N ARG A 572 -1.87 -11.43 24.16
CA ARG A 572 -3.14 -12.07 23.85
C ARG A 572 -2.89 -13.19 22.86
N VAL A 573 -3.49 -14.35 23.09
CA VAL A 573 -3.35 -15.51 22.22
C VAL A 573 -4.62 -15.77 21.45
N GLU A 574 -4.50 -15.63 20.15
CA GLU A 574 -5.45 -16.15 19.18
C GLU A 574 -4.97 -17.53 18.72
N VAL A 575 -5.82 -18.52 18.83
CA VAL A 575 -5.59 -19.87 18.35
C VAL A 575 -6.65 -20.18 17.31
N SER A 576 -6.22 -20.56 16.11
CA SER A 576 -7.08 -21.09 15.08
C SER A 576 -6.77 -22.56 14.83
N VAL A 577 -7.82 -23.34 14.58
CA VAL A 577 -7.72 -24.76 14.20
C VAL A 577 -8.52 -25.01 12.94
N GLY A 578 -7.94 -25.80 12.04
CA GLY A 578 -8.56 -26.19 10.78
C GLY A 578 -8.34 -27.67 10.51
N LEU A 579 -9.42 -28.45 10.45
CA LEU A 579 -9.39 -29.85 10.04
C LEU A 579 -10.27 -30.06 8.81
N ASP A 580 -9.77 -30.82 7.84
CA ASP A 580 -10.56 -31.18 6.65
C ASP A 580 -11.88 -31.84 7.06
N GLY A 581 -12.98 -31.35 6.48
CA GLY A 581 -14.32 -31.81 6.82
C GLY A 581 -14.85 -31.29 8.16
N HIS A 582 -14.24 -30.26 8.76
CA HIS A 582 -14.74 -29.59 9.97
C HIS A 582 -14.75 -28.07 9.80
N ARG A 583 -15.64 -27.37 10.52
CA ARG A 583 -15.65 -25.91 10.64
C ARG A 583 -14.46 -25.52 11.49
N GLY A 584 -13.57 -24.67 10.95
CA GLY A 584 -12.47 -24.14 11.74
C GLY A 584 -12.98 -23.36 12.95
N ALA A 585 -12.22 -23.40 14.05
CA ALA A 585 -12.55 -22.70 15.29
C ALA A 585 -11.43 -21.73 15.63
N ILE A 586 -11.80 -20.58 16.18
CA ILE A 586 -10.89 -19.52 16.63
C ILE A 586 -11.36 -19.05 18.01
N ASN A 587 -10.46 -18.79 18.96
CA ASN A 587 -10.83 -18.10 20.22
C ASN A 587 -10.75 -16.58 20.05
N GLU A 588 -11.51 -15.81 20.84
CA GLU A 588 -11.54 -14.33 20.77
C GLU A 588 -10.31 -13.64 21.41
N GLY A 589 -9.17 -14.34 21.51
CA GLY A 589 -7.97 -13.86 22.16
C GLY A 589 -7.99 -14.09 23.68
N THR A 590 -7.19 -15.05 24.17
CA THR A 590 -7.03 -15.31 25.61
C THR A 590 -5.83 -14.52 26.14
N PRO A 591 -5.99 -13.60 27.12
CA PRO A 591 -4.85 -12.91 27.72
C PRO A 591 -3.97 -13.88 28.51
N ALA A 592 -2.66 -13.80 28.28
CA ALA A 592 -1.66 -14.50 29.07
C ALA A 592 -1.41 -13.73 30.37
N THR A 593 -1.67 -14.36 31.52
CA THR A 593 -1.28 -13.81 32.82
C THR A 593 0.06 -14.39 33.25
N GLU A 594 0.82 -13.63 34.05
CA GLU A 594 2.23 -13.90 34.39
C GLU A 594 2.49 -15.24 35.11
N ASN A 595 1.44 -15.82 35.71
CA ASN A 595 1.54 -16.93 36.65
C ASN A 595 0.67 -18.15 36.33
N THR A 596 -0.08 -18.15 35.24
CA THR A 596 -0.95 -19.28 34.88
C THR A 596 -0.67 -19.70 33.44
N PRO A 597 -0.42 -20.99 33.16
CA PRO A 597 -0.48 -21.52 31.81
C PRO A 597 -1.75 -20.98 31.15
N ALA A 598 -1.61 -20.28 30.01
CA ALA A 598 -2.77 -19.78 29.30
C ALA A 598 -3.56 -20.99 28.83
N ARG A 599 -4.64 -21.31 29.56
CA ARG A 599 -5.59 -22.33 29.16
C ARG A 599 -6.53 -21.70 28.16
N VAL A 600 -6.32 -22.02 26.89
CA VAL A 600 -7.22 -21.61 25.83
C VAL A 600 -8.52 -22.41 26.01
N PRO A 601 -9.70 -21.78 25.96
CA PRO A 601 -10.96 -22.51 25.98
C PRO A 601 -10.97 -23.60 24.91
N ASP A 602 -11.64 -24.72 25.19
CA ASP A 602 -11.73 -25.83 24.24
C ASP A 602 -12.23 -25.34 22.88
N LEU A 603 -11.45 -25.57 21.84
CA LEU A 603 -11.80 -25.23 20.47
C LEU A 603 -12.68 -26.34 19.91
N VAL A 604 -13.92 -26.01 19.59
CA VAL A 604 -14.90 -26.99 19.14
C VAL A 604 -14.89 -27.10 17.62
N LEU A 605 -14.33 -28.19 17.09
CA LEU A 605 -14.41 -28.52 15.67
C LEU A 605 -15.77 -29.14 15.36
N VAL A 606 -16.62 -28.39 14.67
CA VAL A 606 -17.94 -28.89 14.24
C VAL A 606 -17.77 -29.68 12.94
N PRO A 607 -18.14 -30.97 12.87
CA PRO A 607 -18.11 -31.73 11.64
C PRO A 607 -18.94 -31.07 10.53
N LEU A 608 -18.37 -31.04 9.33
CA LEU A 608 -18.99 -30.60 8.09
C LEU A 608 -19.47 -31.84 7.31
N ASP A 609 -20.37 -32.61 7.89
CA ASP A 609 -21.05 -33.75 7.27
C ASP A 609 -22.43 -33.37 6.70
N GLY A 610 -22.89 -32.16 7.02
CA GLY A 610 -24.11 -31.57 6.52
C GLY A 610 -24.07 -31.34 5.02
N VAL A 611 -25.26 -31.41 4.43
CA VAL A 611 -25.49 -31.14 3.01
C VAL A 611 -26.63 -30.15 2.89
N LEU A 612 -26.30 -28.88 2.65
CA LEU A 612 -27.31 -27.87 2.38
C LEU A 612 -27.74 -27.95 0.91
N ARG A 613 -29.03 -28.18 0.70
CA ARG A 613 -29.63 -28.16 -0.63
C ARG A 613 -30.46 -26.91 -0.77
N GLY A 614 -30.36 -26.28 -1.91
CA GLY A 614 -31.13 -25.09 -2.17
C GLY A 614 -31.40 -24.86 -3.63
N VAL A 615 -32.14 -23.80 -3.89
CA VAL A 615 -32.37 -23.31 -5.24
C VAL A 615 -32.01 -21.84 -5.26
N VAL A 616 -31.19 -21.47 -6.24
CA VAL A 616 -30.95 -20.09 -6.57
C VAL A 616 -31.98 -19.65 -7.59
N LEU A 617 -32.81 -18.69 -7.21
CA LEU A 617 -33.83 -18.10 -8.07
C LEU A 617 -33.43 -16.70 -8.50
N ARG A 618 -34.06 -16.19 -9.56
CA ARG A 618 -34.11 -14.77 -9.91
C ARG A 618 -35.59 -14.44 -10.06
N GLY A 619 -36.19 -13.90 -9.00
CA GLY A 619 -37.65 -13.86 -8.87
C GLY A 619 -38.20 -15.27 -8.58
N LYS A 620 -39.11 -15.77 -9.43
CA LYS A 620 -39.61 -17.16 -9.36
C LYS A 620 -38.87 -18.13 -10.29
N THR A 621 -37.99 -17.62 -11.16
CA THR A 621 -37.30 -18.41 -12.17
C THR A 621 -35.98 -18.96 -11.64
N PRO A 622 -35.69 -20.26 -11.76
CA PRO A 622 -34.41 -20.80 -11.34
C PRO A 622 -33.22 -20.32 -12.19
N VAL A 623 -32.04 -20.22 -11.57
CA VAL A 623 -30.84 -19.67 -12.21
C VAL A 623 -29.74 -20.71 -12.28
N ALA A 624 -29.39 -21.15 -13.49
CA ALA A 624 -28.28 -22.05 -13.74
C ALA A 624 -26.91 -21.35 -13.72
N GLY A 625 -25.87 -22.08 -13.30
CA GLY A 625 -24.48 -21.64 -13.34
C GLY A 625 -24.05 -20.64 -12.27
N ALA A 626 -24.93 -20.27 -11.33
CA ALA A 626 -24.57 -19.41 -10.21
C ALA A 626 -23.59 -20.14 -9.27
N GLN A 627 -22.51 -19.47 -8.88
CA GLN A 627 -21.58 -19.97 -7.88
C GLN A 627 -22.16 -19.72 -6.50
N VAL A 628 -22.38 -20.77 -5.72
CA VAL A 628 -22.87 -20.73 -4.34
C VAL A 628 -21.75 -21.17 -3.43
N TRP A 629 -21.49 -20.50 -2.32
CA TRP A 629 -20.48 -20.90 -1.33
C TRP A 629 -20.92 -20.61 0.09
N SER A 630 -20.42 -21.39 1.05
CA SER A 630 -20.59 -21.08 2.48
C SER A 630 -19.62 -19.98 2.92
N LEU A 631 -20.09 -19.11 3.80
CA LEU A 631 -19.30 -18.09 4.48
C LEU A 631 -18.74 -18.59 5.82
N ASP A 632 -19.14 -19.78 6.27
CA ASP A 632 -18.69 -20.37 7.52
C ASP A 632 -17.45 -21.26 7.30
N GLY A 633 -16.35 -20.94 8.00
CA GLY A 633 -15.11 -21.72 8.05
C GLY A 633 -13.97 -21.19 7.16
N GLU A 634 -12.73 -21.57 7.50
CA GLU A 634 -11.52 -21.18 6.75
C GLU A 634 -11.51 -21.71 5.30
N ARG A 635 -12.14 -22.87 5.04
CA ARG A 635 -12.29 -23.42 3.70
C ARG A 635 -13.71 -23.25 3.20
N ARG A 636 -13.90 -22.31 2.27
CA ARG A 636 -15.18 -22.07 1.60
C ARG A 636 -15.55 -23.26 0.71
N THR A 637 -16.55 -24.06 1.13
CA THR A 637 -17.20 -25.02 0.23
C THR A 637 -18.06 -24.27 -0.80
N TRP A 638 -18.10 -24.75 -2.05
CA TRP A 638 -18.88 -24.12 -3.10
C TRP A 638 -19.49 -25.12 -4.08
N ALA A 639 -20.60 -24.72 -4.72
CA ALA A 639 -21.31 -25.45 -5.76
C ALA A 639 -21.69 -24.50 -6.90
N ARG A 640 -21.96 -25.06 -8.09
CA ARG A 640 -22.64 -24.34 -9.17
C ARG A 640 -24.06 -24.85 -9.29
N THR A 641 -25.01 -23.94 -9.51
CA THR A 641 -26.41 -24.32 -9.69
C THR A 641 -26.65 -25.00 -11.03
N ASP A 642 -27.56 -25.99 -11.05
CA ASP A 642 -27.95 -26.72 -12.26
C ASP A 642 -29.01 -25.96 -13.10
N ALA A 643 -29.53 -26.59 -14.16
CA ALA A 643 -30.56 -26.01 -15.03
C ALA A 643 -31.87 -25.63 -14.27
N LYS A 644 -32.15 -26.29 -13.15
CA LYS A 644 -33.29 -26.02 -12.27
C LYS A 644 -32.92 -25.06 -11.14
N GLY A 645 -31.78 -24.36 -11.26
CA GLY A 645 -31.22 -23.48 -10.25
C GLY A 645 -30.83 -24.19 -8.95
N ALA A 646 -30.89 -25.52 -8.90
CA ALA A 646 -30.64 -26.26 -7.68
C ALA A 646 -29.14 -26.35 -7.42
N PHE A 647 -28.76 -26.27 -6.15
CA PHE A 647 -27.39 -26.48 -5.71
C PHE A 647 -27.35 -27.42 -4.52
N VAL A 648 -26.19 -28.05 -4.35
CA VAL A 648 -25.90 -28.92 -3.21
C VAL A 648 -24.54 -28.50 -2.66
N LEU A 649 -24.55 -27.77 -1.55
CA LEU A 649 -23.34 -27.49 -0.78
C LEU A 649 -23.09 -28.66 0.16
N LYS A 650 -22.11 -29.49 -0.19
CA LYS A 650 -21.57 -30.52 0.70
C LYS A 650 -20.56 -29.88 1.65
N HIS A 651 -20.31 -30.51 2.77
CA HIS A 651 -19.37 -30.03 3.76
C HIS A 651 -19.79 -28.69 4.39
N VAL A 652 -21.05 -28.63 4.81
CA VAL A 652 -21.54 -27.60 5.73
C VAL A 652 -21.77 -28.24 7.12
N PRO A 653 -21.86 -27.48 8.22
CA PRO A 653 -22.16 -28.06 9.53
C PRO A 653 -23.41 -28.94 9.47
N GLY A 654 -23.47 -30.11 10.14
CA GLY A 654 -24.67 -30.97 10.13
C GLY A 654 -25.83 -30.43 10.99
N LYS A 655 -25.54 -29.53 11.92
CA LYS A 655 -26.48 -28.85 12.82
C LYS A 655 -26.12 -27.37 12.91
N GLY A 656 -27.09 -26.53 13.28
CA GLY A 656 -26.92 -25.07 13.38
C GLY A 656 -27.22 -24.33 12.08
N THR A 657 -26.87 -23.06 12.03
CA THR A 657 -27.07 -22.20 10.86
C THR A 657 -25.82 -22.12 9.99
N VAL A 658 -26.04 -22.00 8.69
CA VAL A 658 -25.01 -21.91 7.65
C VAL A 658 -25.26 -20.64 6.85
N ALA A 659 -24.35 -19.67 6.94
CA ALA A 659 -24.33 -18.51 6.09
C ALA A 659 -23.83 -18.92 4.70
N VAL A 660 -24.60 -18.56 3.67
CA VAL A 660 -24.38 -18.93 2.28
C VAL A 660 -24.51 -17.71 1.41
N SER A 661 -23.62 -17.58 0.42
CA SER A 661 -23.73 -16.58 -0.63
C SER A 661 -23.76 -17.25 -2.00
N ALA A 662 -24.55 -16.70 -2.92
CA ALA A 662 -24.59 -17.09 -4.31
C ALA A 662 -24.24 -15.89 -5.19
N SER A 663 -23.53 -16.10 -6.30
CA SER A 663 -23.28 -15.08 -7.30
C SER A 663 -23.31 -15.60 -8.73
N LEU A 664 -23.76 -14.76 -9.66
CA LEU A 664 -23.66 -14.99 -11.09
C LEU A 664 -23.41 -13.66 -11.79
N GLY A 665 -22.16 -13.42 -12.19
CA GLY A 665 -21.71 -12.12 -12.69
C GLY A 665 -21.88 -11.03 -11.62
N LYS A 666 -22.60 -9.94 -11.95
CA LYS A 666 -22.96 -8.86 -11.03
C LYS A 666 -24.25 -9.14 -10.26
N SER A 667 -24.69 -10.39 -10.06
CA SER A 667 -25.83 -10.72 -9.17
C SER A 667 -25.32 -11.44 -7.94
N ARG A 668 -25.86 -11.12 -6.75
CA ARG A 668 -25.54 -11.80 -5.50
C ARG A 668 -26.80 -12.02 -4.67
N ALA A 669 -26.79 -13.07 -3.87
CA ALA A 669 -27.76 -13.34 -2.82
C ALA A 669 -26.97 -13.90 -1.64
N SER A 670 -27.35 -13.55 -0.41
CA SER A 670 -26.83 -14.21 0.78
C SER A 670 -27.98 -14.54 1.71
N GLY A 671 -27.82 -15.58 2.52
CA GLY A 671 -28.81 -15.98 3.51
C GLY A 671 -28.20 -16.98 4.48
N THR A 672 -28.88 -17.19 5.60
CA THR A 672 -28.46 -18.09 6.65
C THR A 672 -29.50 -19.19 6.77
N PHE A 673 -29.09 -20.45 6.61
CA PHE A 673 -30.01 -21.60 6.51
C PHE A 673 -29.57 -22.72 7.42
N THR A 674 -30.50 -23.54 7.89
CA THR A 674 -30.14 -24.80 8.54
C THR A 674 -29.90 -25.91 7.47
N PRO A 675 -29.00 -26.88 7.68
CA PRO A 675 -28.62 -27.89 6.67
C PRO A 675 -29.78 -28.74 6.11
N ASN A 676 -30.86 -28.87 6.88
CA ASN A 676 -32.06 -29.62 6.49
C ASN A 676 -33.15 -28.72 5.88
N GLU A 677 -32.97 -27.40 5.91
CA GLU A 677 -33.86 -26.45 5.28
C GLU A 677 -33.52 -26.31 3.79
N LYS A 678 -34.56 -26.21 2.97
CA LYS A 678 -34.36 -25.92 1.54
C LYS A 678 -33.95 -24.47 1.39
N ALA A 679 -32.66 -24.21 1.23
CA ALA A 679 -32.13 -22.87 1.08
C ALA A 679 -32.69 -22.21 -0.19
N LEU A 680 -33.38 -21.07 -0.03
CA LEU A 680 -33.91 -20.30 -1.15
C LEU A 680 -33.13 -19.00 -1.29
N LEU A 681 -32.23 -18.95 -2.28
CA LEU A 681 -31.40 -17.78 -2.54
C LEU A 681 -31.93 -17.04 -3.76
N SER A 682 -32.53 -15.87 -3.56
CA SER A 682 -33.02 -15.06 -4.68
C SER A 682 -31.92 -14.10 -5.14
N LEU A 683 -31.23 -14.42 -6.24
CA LEU A 683 -30.31 -13.54 -6.93
C LEU A 683 -31.03 -12.27 -7.37
N ALA A 684 -30.83 -11.22 -6.59
CA ALA A 684 -30.99 -9.88 -7.07
C ALA A 684 -29.77 -9.53 -7.96
N PRO A 685 -29.93 -8.72 -9.01
CA PRO A 685 -28.82 -7.91 -9.50
C PRO A 685 -28.16 -7.26 -8.28
N VAL A 686 -26.84 -7.40 -8.14
CA VAL A 686 -26.06 -6.51 -7.28
C VAL A 686 -26.36 -5.13 -7.84
N ALA A 687 -27.32 -4.45 -7.23
CA ALA A 687 -27.19 -3.00 -7.10
C ALA A 687 -25.75 -2.81 -6.66
N ALA A 688 -24.95 -2.03 -7.43
CA ALA A 688 -23.52 -1.80 -7.22
C ALA A 688 -23.15 -2.03 -5.75
N PRO A 689 -22.10 -2.85 -5.45
CA PRO A 689 -21.89 -3.42 -4.12
C PRO A 689 -22.29 -2.41 -3.07
N LEU A 690 -23.17 -2.82 -2.16
CA LEU A 690 -23.56 -2.08 -0.96
C LEU A 690 -22.33 -1.88 -0.06
N LEU A 691 -21.38 -1.10 -0.53
CA LEU A 691 -20.58 -0.15 0.21
C LEU A 691 -21.52 1.04 0.40
N PHE A 692 -22.17 1.09 1.57
CA PHE A 692 -23.22 2.03 1.98
C PHE A 692 -24.36 2.27 0.95
N GLY A 693 -25.56 1.69 1.17
CA GLY A 693 -26.71 2.06 0.32
C GLY A 693 -28.07 1.34 0.46
N ARG A 694 -28.63 1.22 1.68
CA ARG A 694 -30.06 1.08 2.07
C ARG A 694 -31.00 0.06 1.36
N VAL A 695 -31.63 -0.79 2.21
CA VAL A 695 -33.02 -1.33 2.10
C VAL A 695 -34.02 -0.14 2.06
N PRO A 696 -35.16 -0.21 1.34
CA PRO A 696 -36.07 0.93 1.16
C PRO A 696 -36.55 1.54 2.49
N LEU A 697 -36.51 2.88 2.57
CA LEU A 697 -37.09 3.64 3.67
C LEU A 697 -38.63 3.49 3.67
N PRO A 698 -39.27 3.27 4.83
CA PRO A 698 -40.71 3.43 4.94
C PRO A 698 -41.13 4.87 4.64
N PRO A 699 -42.31 5.10 4.01
CA PRO A 699 -42.83 6.43 3.67
C PRO A 699 -42.92 7.43 4.84
N ALA A 700 -42.83 6.96 6.08
CA ALA A 700 -42.85 7.78 7.29
C ALA A 700 -41.69 8.78 7.38
N ILE A 701 -40.50 8.45 6.85
CA ILE A 701 -39.31 9.32 6.94
C ILE A 701 -39.40 10.50 5.96
N ALA A 702 -40.03 10.32 4.79
CA ALA A 702 -40.24 11.39 3.81
C ALA A 702 -41.30 12.41 4.26
N LYS A 703 -42.00 12.15 5.37
CA LYS A 703 -43.06 13.01 5.92
C LYS A 703 -42.82 13.43 7.37
N ALA A 704 -41.65 13.12 7.94
CA ALA A 704 -41.32 13.54 9.31
C ALA A 704 -41.33 15.07 9.39
N ARG A 705 -42.32 15.61 10.11
CA ARG A 705 -42.47 17.07 10.35
C ARG A 705 -42.31 17.42 11.82
N THR A 706 -42.12 16.42 12.68
CA THR A 706 -42.09 16.61 14.15
C THR A 706 -40.97 15.79 14.81
N VAL A 707 -40.57 16.24 16.01
CA VAL A 707 -39.52 15.61 16.85
C VAL A 707 -39.85 14.16 17.23
N ARG A 708 -41.14 13.78 17.27
CA ARG A 708 -41.60 12.43 17.61
C ARG A 708 -41.40 11.43 16.46
N ASP A 709 -41.46 11.90 15.23
CA ASP A 709 -41.25 11.09 14.01
C ASP A 709 -39.76 10.75 13.83
N THR A 710 -38.89 11.67 14.23
CA THR A 710 -37.43 11.48 14.24
C THR A 710 -36.99 10.47 15.30
N ALA A 711 -37.59 10.47 16.50
CA ALA A 711 -37.27 9.51 17.56
C ALA A 711 -37.59 8.05 17.15
N ARG A 712 -38.74 7.83 16.49
CA ARG A 712 -39.15 6.51 15.96
C ARG A 712 -38.26 6.04 14.80
N ALA A 713 -37.77 6.97 13.97
CA ALA A 713 -36.84 6.68 12.88
C ALA A 713 -35.43 6.31 13.39
N MET A 714 -35.02 6.87 14.52
CA MET A 714 -33.73 6.57 15.18
C MET A 714 -33.72 5.21 15.89
N GLU A 715 -34.86 4.78 16.46
CA GLU A 715 -35.01 3.45 17.09
C GLU A 715 -34.86 2.31 16.06
N LEU A 716 -35.44 2.49 14.86
CA LEU A 716 -35.32 1.57 13.71
C LEU A 716 -33.91 1.52 13.09
N LEU A 717 -33.16 2.63 13.13
CA LEU A 717 -31.75 2.65 12.68
C LEU A 717 -30.81 1.96 13.67
N ARG A 718 -31.16 1.95 14.95
CA ARG A 718 -30.38 1.31 16.02
C ARG A 718 -30.48 -0.22 15.95
N GLU A 719 -31.67 -0.76 15.67
CA GLU A 719 -31.88 -2.21 15.44
C GLU A 719 -31.12 -2.74 14.22
N LEU A 720 -31.05 -1.97 13.14
CA LEU A 720 -30.34 -2.35 11.90
C LEU A 720 -28.80 -2.31 12.01
N SER A 721 -28.25 -1.62 13.03
CA SER A 721 -26.81 -1.52 13.25
C SER A 721 -26.20 -2.76 13.94
N TYR A 722 -27.02 -3.54 14.66
CA TYR A 722 -26.59 -4.72 15.42
C TYR A 722 -26.50 -6.02 14.60
N GLU A 723 -27.14 -6.10 13.42
CA GLU A 723 -27.19 -7.33 12.60
C GLU A 723 -26.06 -7.45 11.55
N ALA A 724 -25.20 -6.43 11.39
CA ALA A 724 -24.22 -6.38 10.31
C ALA A 724 -22.84 -6.97 10.69
N THR A 725 -22.70 -8.30 10.60
CA THR A 725 -21.46 -9.10 10.51
C THR A 725 -20.44 -9.00 11.66
N PRO A 726 -20.23 -10.07 12.46
CA PRO A 726 -19.06 -10.16 13.35
C PRO A 726 -17.78 -10.24 12.50
N GLY A 727 -16.84 -9.30 12.67
CA GLY A 727 -15.47 -9.42 12.15
C GLY A 727 -14.97 -8.32 11.19
N VAL A 728 -15.76 -7.28 10.88
CA VAL A 728 -15.24 -6.09 10.17
C VAL A 728 -14.98 -5.00 11.20
N GLY A 729 -13.71 -4.62 11.37
CA GLY A 729 -13.25 -3.71 12.41
C GLY A 729 -14.01 -2.38 12.47
N VAL A 730 -14.27 -1.94 13.71
CA VAL A 730 -15.06 -0.78 14.15
C VAL A 730 -14.68 0.56 13.47
N ARG A 731 -13.50 0.69 12.85
CA ARG A 731 -12.99 1.96 12.30
C ARG A 731 -13.72 2.48 11.05
N ASN A 732 -14.23 1.62 10.17
CA ASN A 732 -14.76 2.07 8.87
C ASN A 732 -16.23 2.54 8.89
N ALA A 733 -17.00 2.19 9.93
CA ALA A 733 -18.39 2.63 10.07
C ALA A 733 -18.51 4.10 10.54
N GLY A 734 -17.56 4.58 11.36
CA GLY A 734 -17.55 5.95 11.87
C GLY A 734 -17.37 7.02 10.80
N TRP A 735 -16.48 6.80 9.83
CA TRP A 735 -16.12 7.82 8.83
C TRP A 735 -17.29 8.25 7.93
N GLY A 736 -18.17 7.30 7.57
CA GLY A 736 -19.36 7.60 6.76
C GLY A 736 -20.44 8.38 7.52
N GLN A 737 -20.57 8.13 8.84
CA GLN A 737 -21.47 8.89 9.71
C GLN A 737 -20.98 10.33 9.87
N ASP A 738 -19.67 10.53 10.06
CA ASP A 738 -19.05 11.84 10.22
C ASP A 738 -19.24 12.73 8.98
N VAL A 739 -19.02 12.18 7.77
CA VAL A 739 -19.18 12.94 6.51
C VAL A 739 -20.64 13.35 6.29
N LEU A 740 -21.60 12.47 6.58
CA LEU A 740 -23.02 12.77 6.41
C LEU A 740 -23.49 13.83 7.41
N ALA A 741 -23.03 13.74 8.66
CA ALA A 741 -23.29 14.75 9.67
C ALA A 741 -22.73 16.12 9.26
N ASN A 742 -21.51 16.16 8.71
CA ASN A 742 -20.86 17.39 8.24
C ASN A 742 -21.62 18.08 7.09
N LEU A 743 -22.24 17.31 6.20
CA LEU A 743 -23.02 17.86 5.08
C LEU A 743 -24.40 18.37 5.52
N LEU A 744 -24.98 17.78 6.55
CA LEU A 744 -26.30 18.16 7.06
C LEU A 744 -26.24 19.36 8.02
N SER A 745 -25.11 19.63 8.67
CA SER A 745 -25.03 20.65 9.72
C SER A 745 -25.42 22.08 9.31
N PRO A 746 -25.21 22.54 8.06
CA PRO A 746 -25.72 23.86 7.63
C PRO A 746 -27.24 23.92 7.54
N VAL A 747 -27.90 22.78 7.32
CA VAL A 747 -29.32 22.67 6.98
C VAL A 747 -30.15 22.24 8.19
N ASP A 748 -29.71 21.20 8.91
CA ASP A 748 -30.38 20.65 10.10
C ASP A 748 -29.32 20.19 11.13
N PHE A 749 -29.04 21.07 12.09
CA PHE A 749 -28.00 20.86 13.08
C PHE A 749 -28.33 19.72 14.05
N GLU A 750 -29.56 19.63 14.55
CA GLU A 750 -29.94 18.58 15.51
C GLU A 750 -29.90 17.19 14.84
N ALA A 751 -30.31 17.08 13.57
CA ALA A 751 -30.16 15.84 12.81
C ALA A 751 -28.69 15.46 12.60
N ALA A 752 -27.83 16.42 12.24
CA ALA A 752 -26.39 16.19 12.11
C ALA A 752 -25.76 15.69 13.43
N VAL A 753 -26.13 16.29 14.56
CA VAL A 753 -25.69 15.88 15.90
C VAL A 753 -26.15 14.47 16.24
N GLN A 754 -27.38 14.08 15.90
CA GLN A 754 -27.85 12.72 16.15
C GLN A 754 -27.17 11.69 15.27
N ILE A 755 -26.80 12.04 14.03
CA ILE A 755 -26.12 11.15 13.09
C ILE A 755 -24.66 10.92 13.48
N GLY A 756 -23.97 11.95 13.99
CA GLY A 756 -22.59 11.85 14.46
C GLY A 756 -22.42 11.08 15.78
N ARG A 757 -23.52 10.69 16.45
CA ARG A 757 -23.47 9.85 17.65
C ARG A 757 -23.11 8.40 17.28
N GLY A 758 -22.01 7.92 17.83
CA GLY A 758 -21.58 6.52 17.76
C GLY A 758 -22.50 5.59 18.56
N ALA A 759 -22.16 4.30 18.57
CA ALA A 759 -22.96 3.25 19.21
C ALA A 759 -23.14 3.46 20.74
N ASP A 760 -22.19 4.14 21.39
CA ASP A 760 -22.23 4.52 22.81
C ASP A 760 -23.13 5.74 23.09
N GLY A 761 -23.79 6.29 22.06
CA GLY A 761 -24.65 7.46 22.16
C GLY A 761 -23.89 8.79 22.26
N LYS A 762 -22.56 8.77 22.20
CA LYS A 762 -21.72 9.97 22.22
C LYS A 762 -21.36 10.37 20.80
N ILE A 763 -21.32 11.66 20.54
CA ILE A 763 -20.82 12.16 19.27
C ILE A 763 -19.32 11.98 19.22
N THR A 764 -18.79 11.48 18.11
CA THR A 764 -17.34 11.42 17.93
C THR A 764 -16.79 12.85 17.86
N ASP A 765 -15.60 13.04 18.39
CA ASP A 765 -14.91 14.33 18.39
C ASP A 765 -14.73 14.87 16.97
N GLN A 766 -14.49 13.98 16.00
CA GLN A 766 -14.30 14.30 14.60
C GLN A 766 -15.61 14.71 13.89
N ALA A 767 -16.72 14.01 14.15
CA ALA A 767 -18.04 14.45 13.68
C ALA A 767 -18.40 15.80 14.28
N TRP A 768 -18.18 15.95 15.59
CA TRP A 768 -18.52 17.19 16.27
C TRP A 768 -17.76 18.38 15.71
N PHE A 769 -16.44 18.23 15.50
CA PHE A 769 -15.61 19.26 14.89
C PHE A 769 -16.12 19.66 13.49
N GLY A 770 -16.35 18.68 12.61
CA GLY A 770 -16.80 18.96 11.24
C GLY A 770 -18.21 19.58 11.13
N ILE A 771 -19.15 19.13 11.97
CA ILE A 771 -20.52 19.67 12.05
C ILE A 771 -20.45 21.14 12.45
N MET A 772 -19.66 21.44 13.48
CA MET A 772 -19.58 22.77 14.08
C MET A 772 -18.79 23.73 13.18
N ASP A 773 -17.69 23.33 12.57
CA ASP A 773 -16.90 24.20 11.68
C ASP A 773 -17.73 24.68 10.46
N ARG A 774 -18.53 23.76 9.89
CA ARG A 774 -19.52 24.09 8.84
C ARG A 774 -20.63 24.99 9.34
N ARG A 775 -21.10 24.79 10.59
CA ARG A 775 -22.13 25.64 11.19
C ARG A 775 -21.61 27.04 11.46
N ILE A 776 -20.39 27.17 11.97
CA ILE A 776 -19.69 28.45 12.22
C ILE A 776 -19.62 29.29 10.94
N ALA A 777 -19.37 28.64 9.79
CA ALA A 777 -19.32 29.31 8.49
C ALA A 777 -20.67 29.90 8.01
N VAL A 778 -21.80 29.39 8.50
CA VAL A 778 -23.15 29.77 8.02
C VAL A 778 -23.96 30.53 9.07
N ASP A 779 -23.87 30.13 10.34
CA ASP A 779 -24.59 30.69 11.49
C ASP A 779 -23.71 30.57 12.75
N VAL A 780 -22.84 31.56 12.94
CA VAL A 780 -21.87 31.61 14.03
C VAL A 780 -22.54 31.64 15.41
N GLU A 781 -23.68 32.32 15.53
CA GLU A 781 -24.41 32.43 16.80
C GLU A 781 -25.15 31.14 17.15
N GLY A 782 -25.72 30.45 16.15
CA GLY A 782 -26.28 29.11 16.33
C GLY A 782 -25.21 28.09 16.71
N ALA A 783 -24.03 28.16 16.09
CA ALA A 783 -22.89 27.34 16.49
C ALA A 783 -22.47 27.62 17.93
N GLU A 784 -22.34 28.89 18.34
CA GLU A 784 -22.06 29.23 19.75
C GLU A 784 -23.10 28.67 20.72
N ARG A 785 -24.40 28.84 20.44
CA ARG A 785 -25.46 28.33 21.33
C ARG A 785 -25.36 26.82 21.49
N ALA A 786 -25.10 26.11 20.40
CA ALA A 786 -24.89 24.66 20.43
C ALA A 786 -23.62 24.27 21.19
N PHE A 787 -22.53 25.01 21.00
CA PHE A 787 -21.27 24.81 21.69
C PHE A 787 -21.43 24.99 23.20
N ARG A 788 -22.00 26.11 23.67
CA ARG A 788 -22.23 26.38 25.09
C ARG A 788 -23.13 25.32 25.75
N LYS A 789 -24.14 24.83 25.02
CA LYS A 789 -25.04 23.76 25.51
C LYS A 789 -24.30 22.42 25.70
N GLN A 790 -23.29 22.14 24.87
CA GLN A 790 -22.54 20.88 24.91
C GLN A 790 -21.21 20.96 25.66
N LEU A 791 -20.74 22.17 26.01
CA LEU A 791 -19.48 22.38 26.70
C LEU A 791 -19.30 21.49 27.96
N PRO A 792 -20.32 21.29 28.82
CA PRO A 792 -20.19 20.41 29.99
C PRO A 792 -20.11 18.91 29.65
N ASN A 793 -20.45 18.51 28.42
CA ASN A 793 -20.57 17.11 28.00
C ASN A 793 -19.35 16.60 27.23
N PHE A 794 -18.35 17.45 26.96
CA PHE A 794 -17.10 17.01 26.37
C PHE A 794 -16.29 16.23 27.40
N LEU A 795 -16.09 14.93 27.14
CA LEU A 795 -15.21 14.08 27.92
C LEU A 795 -13.75 14.24 27.49
N ASP A 796 -13.52 14.53 26.20
CA ASP A 796 -12.23 14.92 25.67
C ASP A 796 -12.14 16.46 25.65
N PRO A 797 -11.10 17.09 26.20
CA PRO A 797 -10.93 18.54 26.15
C PRO A 797 -10.49 19.08 24.78
N ASN A 798 -10.02 18.23 23.86
CA ASN A 798 -9.56 18.63 22.52
C ASN A 798 -10.67 19.28 21.67
N PRO A 799 -11.88 18.71 21.49
CA PRO A 799 -12.96 19.36 20.74
C PRO A 799 -13.37 20.70 21.34
N ALA A 800 -13.43 20.79 22.67
CA ALA A 800 -13.76 22.03 23.37
C ALA A 800 -12.73 23.13 23.07
N PHE A 801 -11.45 22.77 23.10
CA PHE A 801 -10.35 23.65 22.71
C PHE A 801 -10.46 24.10 21.23
N TYR A 802 -10.62 23.14 20.31
CA TYR A 802 -10.64 23.42 18.87
C TYR A 802 -11.84 24.28 18.45
N LEU A 803 -13.01 24.03 19.03
CA LEU A 803 -14.20 24.82 18.75
C LEU A 803 -14.16 26.20 19.39
N SER A 804 -13.56 26.33 20.57
CA SER A 804 -13.28 27.65 21.13
C SER A 804 -12.37 28.46 20.20
N CYS A 805 -11.35 27.84 19.62
CA CYS A 805 -10.51 28.49 18.60
C CYS A 805 -11.30 28.88 17.35
N SER A 806 -12.10 27.98 16.76
CA SER A 806 -12.89 28.28 15.55
C SER A 806 -13.96 29.37 15.79
N LEU A 807 -14.64 29.36 16.95
CA LEU A 807 -15.58 30.42 17.32
C LEU A 807 -14.87 31.76 17.56
N GLY A 808 -13.72 31.73 18.24
CA GLY A 808 -12.87 32.91 18.41
C GLY A 808 -12.49 33.52 17.05
N MET A 809 -12.02 32.69 16.12
CA MET A 809 -11.63 33.14 14.77
C MET A 809 -12.80 33.75 14.01
N ALA A 810 -13.99 33.15 14.09
CA ALA A 810 -15.17 33.65 13.41
C ALA A 810 -15.73 34.95 14.03
N TYR A 811 -15.52 35.16 15.33
CA TYR A 811 -15.88 36.41 16.00
C TYR A 811 -14.82 37.50 15.89
N ALA A 812 -13.55 37.19 15.62
CA ALA A 812 -12.44 38.15 15.71
C ALA A 812 -12.70 39.43 14.91
N ALA A 813 -13.23 39.31 13.68
CA ALA A 813 -13.54 40.46 12.84
C ALA A 813 -14.87 41.17 13.17
N LYS A 814 -15.81 40.49 13.86
CA LYS A 814 -17.19 40.98 14.08
C LYS A 814 -17.44 41.48 15.50
N GLN A 815 -16.91 40.78 16.49
CA GLN A 815 -17.11 41.01 17.93
C GLN A 815 -15.81 40.66 18.68
N PRO A 816 -14.77 41.52 18.64
CA PRO A 816 -13.45 41.20 19.21
C PRO A 816 -13.47 40.81 20.69
N GLN A 817 -14.34 41.43 21.49
CA GLN A 817 -14.50 41.08 22.91
C GLN A 817 -14.98 39.64 23.11
N LYS A 818 -15.88 39.18 22.24
CA LYS A 818 -16.39 37.82 22.27
C LYS A 818 -15.37 36.81 21.76
N ALA A 819 -14.60 37.19 20.76
CA ALA A 819 -13.45 36.40 20.33
C ALA A 819 -12.38 36.27 21.43
N LEU A 820 -12.15 37.33 22.23
CA LEU A 820 -11.29 37.31 23.40
C LEU A 820 -11.83 36.39 24.51
N GLU A 821 -13.16 36.34 24.73
CA GLU A 821 -13.77 35.34 25.63
C GLU A 821 -13.44 33.90 25.18
N TYR A 822 -13.57 33.62 23.88
CA TYR A 822 -13.25 32.30 23.33
C TYR A 822 -11.77 31.97 23.33
N TYR A 823 -10.90 32.98 23.13
CA TYR A 823 -9.46 32.82 23.30
C TYR A 823 -9.11 32.41 24.73
N ARG A 824 -9.66 33.11 25.73
CA ARG A 824 -9.48 32.78 27.15
C ARG A 824 -10.02 31.40 27.49
N LEU A 825 -11.17 31.01 26.91
CA LEU A 825 -11.74 29.68 27.09
C LEU A 825 -10.84 28.58 26.49
N ALA A 826 -10.30 28.79 25.29
CA ALA A 826 -9.36 27.85 24.66
C ALA A 826 -8.06 27.73 25.49
N ALA A 827 -7.47 28.85 25.89
CA ALA A 827 -6.26 28.88 26.73
C ALA A 827 -6.47 28.16 28.08
N LYS A 828 -7.61 28.40 28.73
CA LYS A 828 -7.98 27.73 29.98
C LYS A 828 -8.21 26.24 29.78
N THR A 829 -8.95 25.83 28.75
CA THR A 829 -9.18 24.41 28.43
C THR A 829 -7.87 23.66 28.20
N ARG A 830 -6.92 24.28 27.50
CA ARG A 830 -5.59 23.72 27.28
C ARG A 830 -4.78 23.56 28.57
N THR A 831 -4.77 24.60 29.41
CA THR A 831 -4.00 24.65 30.66
C THR A 831 -4.54 23.65 31.68
N ASP A 832 -5.86 23.65 31.90
CA ASP A 832 -6.53 22.79 32.89
C ASP A 832 -6.36 21.29 32.56
N ASN A 833 -6.27 20.95 31.27
CA ASN A 833 -6.27 19.55 30.82
C ASN A 833 -4.93 19.04 30.27
N LYS A 834 -3.87 19.86 30.29
CA LYS A 834 -2.53 19.50 29.83
C LYS A 834 -2.50 18.84 28.42
N LEU A 835 -3.37 19.26 27.49
CA LEU A 835 -3.50 18.64 26.16
C LEU A 835 -2.16 18.56 25.39
N GLU A 836 -1.58 17.39 25.16
CA GLU A 836 -0.28 17.25 24.46
C GLU A 836 -0.35 17.48 22.93
N ASP A 837 -1.39 18.16 22.44
CA ASP A 837 -1.60 18.37 21.02
C ASP A 837 -0.65 19.45 20.45
N PRO A 838 0.24 19.10 19.51
CA PRO A 838 1.21 20.02 18.93
C PRO A 838 0.57 21.17 18.12
N TYR A 839 -0.69 21.05 17.70
CA TYR A 839 -1.39 22.09 16.93
C TYR A 839 -2.13 23.10 17.83
N ALA A 840 -2.22 22.84 19.13
CA ALA A 840 -2.94 23.71 20.06
C ALA A 840 -2.27 25.08 20.20
N ALA A 841 -0.96 25.13 20.43
CA ALA A 841 -0.22 26.37 20.53
C ALA A 841 -0.33 27.21 19.24
N GLN A 842 -0.30 26.55 18.09
CA GLN A 842 -0.41 27.20 16.78
C GLN A 842 -1.77 27.88 16.59
N ARG A 843 -2.87 27.20 16.94
CA ARG A 843 -4.22 27.80 16.83
C ARG A 843 -4.45 28.94 17.81
N LEU A 844 -3.92 28.85 19.03
CA LEU A 844 -3.96 29.96 19.98
C LEU A 844 -3.18 31.16 19.46
N ALA A 845 -1.99 30.95 18.90
CA ALA A 845 -1.18 32.03 18.32
C ALA A 845 -1.89 32.71 17.13
N VAL A 846 -2.53 31.93 16.24
CA VAL A 846 -3.33 32.47 15.14
C VAL A 846 -4.52 33.30 15.64
N LEU A 847 -5.22 32.82 16.67
CA LEU A 847 -6.34 33.58 17.26
C LEU A 847 -5.87 34.84 18.00
N ALA A 848 -4.76 34.77 18.73
CA ALA A 848 -4.15 35.93 19.39
C ALA A 848 -3.74 37.01 18.38
N TYR A 849 -3.14 36.60 17.26
CA TYR A 849 -2.80 37.50 16.15
C TYR A 849 -4.03 38.25 15.63
N ARG A 850 -5.13 37.54 15.35
CA ARG A 850 -6.39 38.12 14.87
C ARG A 850 -7.08 39.06 15.85
N LEU A 851 -6.79 38.88 17.12
CA LEU A 851 -7.32 39.71 18.20
C LEU A 851 -6.43 40.92 18.50
N HIS A 852 -5.25 41.01 17.86
CA HIS A 852 -4.21 41.98 18.17
C HIS A 852 -3.89 42.03 19.68
N LEU A 853 -3.80 40.86 20.32
CA LEU A 853 -3.51 40.80 21.75
C LEU A 853 -2.09 41.29 22.01
N PRO A 854 -1.88 42.17 23.00
CA PRO A 854 -0.53 42.53 23.40
C PRO A 854 0.21 41.30 23.95
N ASP A 855 1.53 41.27 23.78
CA ASP A 855 2.41 40.16 24.18
C ASP A 855 2.14 39.66 25.62
N ALA A 856 1.87 40.59 26.54
CA ALA A 856 1.58 40.28 27.94
C ALA A 856 0.33 39.40 28.14
N ASP A 857 -0.64 39.48 27.23
CA ASP A 857 -1.90 38.71 27.29
C ASP A 857 -1.83 37.43 26.44
N ALA A 858 -1.04 37.41 25.37
CA ALA A 858 -0.91 36.26 24.47
C ALA A 858 0.09 35.21 24.96
N ASN A 859 1.26 35.67 25.42
CA ASN A 859 2.42 34.81 25.67
C ASN A 859 2.18 33.74 26.75
N PRO A 860 1.56 34.02 27.91
CA PRO A 860 1.40 33.00 28.95
C PRO A 860 0.60 31.78 28.49
N ALA A 861 -0.41 31.98 27.63
CA ALA A 861 -1.23 30.89 27.09
C ALA A 861 -0.49 30.09 26.01
N ILE A 862 0.32 30.76 25.18
CA ILE A 862 1.11 30.14 24.11
C ILE A 862 2.29 29.36 24.70
N GLU A 863 2.99 29.93 25.69
CA GLU A 863 4.08 29.27 26.43
C GLU A 863 3.57 28.02 27.17
N SER A 864 2.45 28.14 27.89
CA SER A 864 1.78 27.00 28.53
C SER A 864 1.38 25.91 27.53
N ALA A 865 0.92 26.30 26.33
CA ALA A 865 0.54 25.35 25.28
C ALA A 865 1.74 24.67 24.61
N SER A 866 2.93 25.28 24.63
CA SER A 866 4.15 24.79 23.97
C SER A 866 4.96 23.79 24.82
N GLY A 867 4.78 23.79 26.14
CA GLY A 867 5.65 23.06 27.10
C GLY A 867 5.61 21.51 27.10
N GLY A 868 4.95 20.86 26.13
CA GLY A 868 4.81 19.40 26.07
C GLY A 868 5.28 18.71 24.78
N ALA A 869 5.40 19.45 23.66
CA ALA A 869 5.77 18.87 22.37
C ALA A 869 7.28 19.01 22.11
N GLY A 870 7.94 17.93 21.68
CA GLY A 870 9.40 17.84 21.57
C GLY A 870 10.07 18.96 20.76
N LYS A 871 11.01 19.67 21.40
CA LYS A 871 12.22 20.34 20.89
C LYS A 871 12.20 20.91 19.45
N ILE A 872 11.23 21.74 19.11
CA ILE A 872 11.40 22.81 18.10
C ILE A 872 11.10 24.13 18.84
N PRO A 873 11.84 25.24 18.58
CA PRO A 873 11.58 26.51 19.26
C PRO A 873 10.29 27.15 18.71
N GLU A 874 9.13 26.56 19.02
CA GLU A 874 7.80 27.09 18.72
C GLU A 874 7.57 28.41 19.46
N GLU A 875 8.15 28.60 20.66
CA GLU A 875 8.20 29.89 21.36
C GLU A 875 8.82 30.99 20.49
N GLY A 876 9.83 30.62 19.68
CA GLY A 876 10.45 31.52 18.73
C GLY A 876 9.50 31.98 17.63
N VAL A 877 8.55 31.16 17.18
CA VAL A 877 7.72 31.45 16.01
C VAL A 877 6.33 31.96 16.40
N LEU A 878 5.71 31.33 17.40
CA LEU A 878 4.32 31.57 17.77
C LEU A 878 4.13 32.86 18.56
N ILE A 879 5.12 33.27 19.37
CA ILE A 879 5.07 34.55 20.09
C ILE A 879 5.14 35.74 19.10
N PRO A 880 6.10 35.80 18.15
CA PRO A 880 6.09 36.84 17.12
C PRO A 880 4.84 36.82 16.22
N LEU A 881 4.27 35.63 15.97
CA LEU A 881 3.01 35.54 15.25
C LEU A 881 1.89 36.19 16.07
N ALA A 882 1.75 35.84 17.35
CA ALA A 882 0.72 36.43 18.22
C ALA A 882 0.87 37.94 18.41
N SER A 883 2.10 38.46 18.42
CA SER A 883 2.43 39.88 18.58
C SER A 883 2.17 40.75 17.35
N GLY A 884 1.58 40.20 16.28
CA GLY A 884 1.37 40.94 15.02
C GLY A 884 2.56 40.93 14.05
N ASP A 885 3.70 40.33 14.39
CA ASP A 885 4.92 40.33 13.57
C ASP A 885 5.09 39.00 12.81
N GLY A 886 4.14 38.74 11.91
CA GLY A 886 4.13 37.53 11.08
C GLY A 886 5.37 37.38 10.20
N VAL A 887 6.04 38.48 9.81
CA VAL A 887 7.31 38.45 9.06
C VAL A 887 8.45 37.94 9.93
N ARG A 888 8.54 38.38 11.18
CA ARG A 888 9.53 37.85 12.14
C ARG A 888 9.24 36.39 12.48
N ALA A 889 7.97 36.01 12.64
CA ALA A 889 7.57 34.62 12.84
C ALA A 889 8.07 33.73 11.71
N ALA A 890 7.81 34.10 10.45
CA ALA A 890 8.20 33.31 9.31
C ALA A 890 9.72 33.28 9.07
N LYS A 891 10.45 34.38 9.32
CA LYS A 891 11.93 34.36 9.29
C LYS A 891 12.51 33.36 10.29
N ARG A 892 11.86 33.20 11.46
CA ARG A 892 12.25 32.21 12.47
C ARG A 892 11.88 30.79 12.05
N VAL A 893 10.75 30.60 11.38
CA VAL A 893 10.41 29.30 10.74
C VAL A 893 11.44 28.94 9.68
N ASP A 894 11.91 29.91 8.91
CA ASP A 894 12.92 29.69 7.89
C ASP A 894 14.29 29.31 8.44
N ALA A 895 14.58 29.75 9.68
CA ALA A 895 15.77 29.41 10.44
C ALA A 895 15.66 28.05 11.17
N LEU A 896 14.49 27.40 11.18
CA LEU A 896 14.35 26.05 11.74
C LEU A 896 15.13 25.03 10.90
N PRO A 897 15.72 23.99 11.53
CA PRO A 897 16.30 22.85 10.82
C PRO A 897 15.33 22.27 9.78
N GLU A 898 15.85 21.74 8.66
CA GLU A 898 15.01 21.25 7.56
C GLU A 898 14.09 20.06 7.93
N GLU A 899 14.25 19.39 9.07
CA GLU A 899 13.42 18.25 9.45
C GLU A 899 12.63 18.46 10.76
N PRO A 900 11.33 18.09 10.80
CA PRO A 900 10.50 17.54 9.71
C PRO A 900 9.88 18.63 8.80
N ARG A 901 10.08 18.49 7.47
CA ARG A 901 9.62 19.45 6.45
C ARG A 901 8.11 19.72 6.46
N GLU A 902 7.30 18.67 6.66
CA GLU A 902 5.84 18.74 6.69
C GLU A 902 5.33 19.67 7.79
N ARG A 903 5.92 19.61 8.99
CA ARG A 903 5.55 20.49 10.11
C ARG A 903 5.89 21.95 9.82
N ARG A 904 7.04 22.22 9.19
CA ARG A 904 7.42 23.58 8.76
C ARG A 904 6.41 24.13 7.75
N ALA A 905 5.98 23.32 6.78
CA ALA A 905 4.99 23.71 5.79
C ALA A 905 3.61 23.99 6.42
N ASP A 906 3.16 23.19 7.40
CA ASP A 906 1.89 23.42 8.10
C ASP A 906 1.92 24.72 8.93
N VAL A 907 3.01 24.97 9.67
CA VAL A 907 3.19 26.22 10.44
C VAL A 907 3.18 27.43 9.51
N LEU A 908 3.92 27.40 8.39
CA LEU A 908 3.90 28.47 7.40
C LEU A 908 2.51 28.66 6.77
N TYR A 909 1.80 27.58 6.46
CA TYR A 909 0.42 27.64 5.96
C TYR A 909 -0.50 28.37 6.94
N ARG A 910 -0.44 28.03 8.24
CA ARG A 910 -1.28 28.67 9.27
C ARG A 910 -0.93 30.14 9.48
N ILE A 911 0.35 30.50 9.45
CA ILE A 911 0.79 31.90 9.45
C ILE A 911 0.19 32.64 8.26
N VAL A 912 0.29 32.07 7.06
CA VAL A 912 -0.27 32.65 5.84
C VAL A 912 -1.80 32.78 5.91
N GLU A 913 -2.51 31.77 6.40
CA GLU A 913 -3.97 31.79 6.58
C GLU A 913 -4.42 32.85 7.60
N ALA A 914 -3.63 33.05 8.66
CA ALA A 914 -3.85 34.10 9.66
C ALA A 914 -3.62 35.50 9.08
N MET A 915 -2.48 35.71 8.41
CA MET A 915 -2.09 37.00 7.88
C MET A 915 -2.91 37.43 6.68
N ALA A 916 -3.33 36.49 5.82
CA ALA A 916 -3.87 36.80 4.50
C ALA A 916 -4.95 37.88 4.50
N PRO A 917 -6.00 37.84 5.36
CA PRO A 917 -7.06 38.86 5.34
C PRO A 917 -6.67 40.26 5.81
N GLU A 918 -5.56 40.41 6.53
CA GLU A 918 -5.11 41.71 7.07
C GLU A 918 -3.87 42.24 6.31
N GLN A 919 -2.98 41.34 5.90
CA GLN A 919 -1.68 41.63 5.29
C GLN A 919 -1.43 40.69 4.09
N PRO A 920 -2.24 40.77 3.01
CA PRO A 920 -2.16 39.84 1.88
C PRO A 920 -0.84 39.90 1.11
N LEU A 921 -0.16 41.07 1.08
CA LEU A 921 1.13 41.23 0.41
C LEU A 921 2.25 40.54 1.18
N GLU A 922 2.28 40.69 2.49
CA GLU A 922 3.22 40.03 3.40
C GLU A 922 2.97 38.52 3.41
N ALA A 923 1.70 38.08 3.50
CA ALA A 923 1.33 36.68 3.41
C ALA A 923 1.79 36.04 2.09
N ARG A 924 1.73 36.80 0.98
CA ARG A 924 2.27 36.36 -0.32
C ARG A 924 3.78 36.22 -0.31
N GLN A 925 4.52 37.12 0.35
CA GLN A 925 5.98 36.97 0.47
C GLN A 925 6.35 35.70 1.23
N LEU A 926 5.55 35.29 2.22
CA LEU A 926 5.76 34.05 2.98
C LEU A 926 5.43 32.77 2.19
N LEU A 927 4.52 32.86 1.22
CA LEU A 927 4.17 31.73 0.36
C LEU A 927 5.41 31.17 -0.39
N ASP A 928 6.35 32.04 -0.75
CA ASP A 928 7.58 31.64 -1.45
C ASP A 928 8.54 30.85 -0.53
N SER A 929 8.43 31.01 0.79
CA SER A 929 9.15 30.19 1.78
C SER A 929 8.59 28.76 1.91
N ILE A 930 7.36 28.49 1.43
CA ILE A 930 6.80 27.13 1.32
C ILE A 930 7.37 26.48 0.04
N LYS A 931 8.59 25.94 0.15
CA LYS A 931 9.26 25.19 -0.93
C LYS A 931 8.46 23.92 -1.29
N THR A 932 8.70 23.36 -2.47
CA THR A 932 7.98 22.16 -2.97
C THR A 932 8.96 21.08 -3.41
N PRO A 933 9.21 20.07 -2.56
CA PRO A 933 9.28 18.69 -3.01
C PRO A 933 8.45 17.76 -2.11
N GLY A 934 7.18 17.54 -2.46
CA GLY A 934 6.30 16.57 -1.79
C GLY A 934 4.82 16.76 -2.13
N SER A 935 4.00 15.70 -2.05
CA SER A 935 2.55 15.77 -2.32
C SER A 935 1.79 16.56 -1.25
N GLU A 936 2.21 16.48 0.01
CA GLU A 936 1.57 17.18 1.13
C GLU A 936 1.92 18.68 1.18
N GLU A 937 3.17 19.05 0.90
CA GLU A 937 3.57 20.45 0.75
C GLU A 937 2.83 21.14 -0.42
N ALA A 938 2.65 20.42 -1.54
CA ALA A 938 1.89 20.93 -2.69
C ALA A 938 0.39 21.14 -2.35
N TRP A 939 -0.15 20.34 -1.42
CA TRP A 939 -1.50 20.49 -0.90
C TRP A 939 -1.61 21.71 0.02
N LEU A 940 -0.70 21.86 1.01
CA LEU A 940 -0.65 23.01 1.92
C LEU A 940 -0.42 24.34 1.19
N ARG A 941 0.53 24.38 0.24
CA ARG A 941 0.78 25.55 -0.60
C ARG A 941 -0.44 25.92 -1.46
N GLY A 942 -1.15 24.92 -1.98
CA GLY A 942 -2.41 25.13 -2.71
C GLY A 942 -3.47 25.82 -1.85
N ARG A 943 -3.65 25.38 -0.60
CA ARG A 943 -4.57 26.02 0.36
C ARG A 943 -4.12 27.43 0.73
N ALA A 944 -2.83 27.65 0.96
CA ALA A 944 -2.27 28.97 1.26
C ALA A 944 -2.61 29.99 0.15
N ILE A 945 -2.45 29.57 -1.11
CA ILE A 945 -2.80 30.40 -2.28
C ILE A 945 -4.28 30.74 -2.27
N VAL A 946 -5.18 29.78 -2.01
CA VAL A 946 -6.63 30.04 -1.94
C VAL A 946 -6.95 31.09 -0.86
N ALA A 947 -6.32 31.00 0.32
CA ALA A 947 -6.51 31.96 1.41
C ALA A 947 -6.03 33.38 1.03
N ILE A 948 -4.81 33.52 0.49
CA ILE A 948 -4.28 34.81 0.03
C ILE A 948 -5.14 35.38 -1.09
N VAL A 949 -5.58 34.55 -2.04
CA VAL A 949 -6.45 34.99 -3.13
C VAL A 949 -7.77 35.53 -2.60
N LYS A 950 -8.47 34.79 -1.72
CA LYS A 950 -9.73 35.26 -1.09
C LYS A 950 -9.56 36.63 -0.41
N ALA A 951 -8.43 36.85 0.25
CA ALA A 951 -8.12 38.09 0.93
C ALA A 951 -7.68 39.24 0.02
N THR A 952 -6.99 38.93 -1.08
CA THR A 952 -6.48 39.94 -2.02
C THR A 952 -7.57 40.44 -2.96
N VAL A 953 -8.56 39.59 -3.26
CA VAL A 953 -9.67 39.86 -4.18
C VAL A 953 -10.37 41.22 -3.97
N PRO A 954 -10.71 41.64 -2.74
CA PRO A 954 -11.36 42.94 -2.52
C PRO A 954 -10.49 44.16 -2.83
N PHE A 955 -9.16 44.00 -2.87
CA PHE A 955 -8.20 45.10 -3.01
C PHE A 955 -7.52 45.16 -4.39
N ASP A 956 -7.05 44.01 -4.88
CA ASP A 956 -6.38 43.88 -6.18
C ASP A 956 -6.75 42.52 -6.83
N PRO A 957 -7.90 42.45 -7.52
CA PRO A 957 -8.38 41.21 -8.13
C PRO A 957 -7.44 40.69 -9.24
N GLU A 958 -6.64 41.54 -9.89
CA GLU A 958 -5.70 41.10 -10.93
C GLU A 958 -4.41 40.51 -10.32
N ALA A 959 -3.91 41.05 -9.20
CA ALA A 959 -2.87 40.38 -8.42
C ALA A 959 -3.35 39.04 -7.86
N ALA A 960 -4.58 38.98 -7.34
CA ALA A 960 -5.18 37.74 -6.86
C ALA A 960 -5.28 36.69 -7.99
N TYR A 961 -5.70 37.11 -9.18
CA TYR A 961 -5.77 36.25 -10.35
C TYR A 961 -4.39 35.71 -10.77
N ARG A 962 -3.36 36.56 -10.84
CA ARG A 962 -1.99 36.13 -11.14
C ARG A 962 -1.44 35.13 -10.11
N LEU A 963 -1.78 35.32 -8.84
CA LEU A 963 -1.38 34.39 -7.78
C LEU A 963 -2.09 33.03 -7.92
N ALA A 964 -3.39 33.03 -8.22
CA ALA A 964 -4.18 31.81 -8.40
C ALA A 964 -3.61 30.88 -9.50
N LEU A 965 -3.03 31.44 -10.57
CA LEU A 965 -2.37 30.68 -11.64
C LEU A 965 -1.18 29.83 -11.16
N THR A 966 -0.57 30.19 -10.03
CA THR A 966 0.58 29.48 -9.46
C THR A 966 0.20 28.24 -8.62
N ALA A 967 -1.08 28.07 -8.29
CA ALA A 967 -1.55 26.93 -7.49
C ALA A 967 -1.46 25.59 -8.26
N SER A 968 -1.42 24.48 -7.51
CA SER A 968 -1.52 23.11 -8.04
C SER A 968 -2.89 22.87 -8.70
N SER A 969 -3.00 21.84 -9.56
CA SER A 969 -4.15 21.64 -10.46
C SER A 969 -5.52 21.68 -9.78
N LEU A 970 -5.67 21.08 -8.59
CA LEU A 970 -6.93 21.06 -7.85
C LEU A 970 -7.28 22.43 -7.25
N TYR A 971 -6.32 23.07 -6.58
CA TYR A 971 -6.52 24.35 -5.87
C TYR A 971 -6.54 25.57 -6.80
N ARG A 972 -5.91 25.46 -7.98
CA ARG A 972 -5.92 26.49 -9.01
C ARG A 972 -7.33 26.84 -9.45
N ALA A 973 -8.21 25.85 -9.59
CA ALA A 973 -9.58 26.11 -10.00
C ALA A 973 -10.37 26.89 -8.94
N GLU A 974 -10.25 26.50 -7.66
CA GLU A 974 -10.89 27.23 -6.55
C GLU A 974 -10.33 28.65 -6.44
N ALA A 975 -9.00 28.80 -6.48
CA ALA A 975 -8.34 30.10 -6.40
C ALA A 975 -8.75 31.01 -7.57
N LEU A 976 -8.74 30.52 -8.81
CA LEU A 976 -9.13 31.32 -9.97
C LEU A 976 -10.61 31.73 -9.92
N ALA A 977 -11.48 30.88 -9.36
CA ALA A 977 -12.89 31.23 -9.17
C ALA A 977 -13.07 32.37 -8.16
N HIS A 978 -12.37 32.31 -7.02
CA HIS A 978 -12.38 33.41 -6.04
C HIS A 978 -11.77 34.69 -6.62
N ALA A 979 -10.65 34.60 -7.33
CA ALA A 979 -10.04 35.72 -8.05
C ALA A 979 -11.02 36.39 -9.01
N ALA A 980 -11.71 35.60 -9.83
CA ALA A 980 -12.69 36.08 -10.78
C ALA A 980 -13.86 36.79 -10.08
N SER A 981 -14.32 36.30 -8.93
CA SER A 981 -15.51 36.83 -8.24
C SER A 981 -15.42 38.31 -7.84
N GLY A 982 -14.22 38.86 -7.61
CA GLY A 982 -14.05 40.29 -7.27
C GLY A 982 -13.59 41.19 -8.41
N ILE A 983 -13.52 40.72 -9.66
CA ILE A 983 -13.27 41.60 -10.83
C ILE A 983 -14.54 42.43 -11.07
N THR A 984 -14.73 43.54 -10.35
CA THR A 984 -16.01 44.28 -10.34
C THR A 984 -16.27 45.14 -11.57
N SER A 985 -15.22 45.60 -12.28
CA SER A 985 -15.30 46.64 -13.31
C SER A 985 -15.64 46.18 -14.72
N ASP A 986 -15.34 44.92 -15.08
CA ASP A 986 -15.59 44.38 -16.42
C ASP A 986 -16.27 42.99 -16.34
N PRO A 987 -17.60 42.93 -16.57
CA PRO A 987 -18.35 41.67 -16.58
C PRO A 987 -17.88 40.65 -17.62
N ALA A 988 -17.36 41.12 -18.77
CA ALA A 988 -16.87 40.25 -19.84
C ALA A 988 -15.54 39.60 -19.43
N LEU A 989 -14.63 40.40 -18.86
CA LEU A 989 -13.38 39.88 -18.30
C LEU A 989 -13.64 38.93 -17.13
N ARG A 990 -14.57 39.26 -16.22
CA ARG A 990 -15.00 38.40 -15.11
C ARG A 990 -15.47 37.03 -15.61
N THR A 991 -16.34 37.03 -16.61
CA THR A 991 -16.85 35.81 -17.24
C THR A 991 -15.73 35.00 -17.87
N LYS A 992 -14.83 35.65 -18.63
CA LYS A 992 -13.65 35.00 -19.21
C LYS A 992 -12.78 34.33 -18.14
N ARG A 993 -12.52 34.99 -17.02
CA ARG A 993 -11.68 34.43 -15.93
C ARG A 993 -12.33 33.24 -15.24
N PHE A 994 -13.64 33.25 -15.03
CA PHE A 994 -14.37 32.09 -14.52
C PHE A 994 -14.26 30.88 -15.45
N LEU A 995 -14.28 31.08 -16.77
CA LEU A 995 -14.08 30.00 -17.74
C LEU A 995 -12.65 29.44 -17.70
N GLU A 996 -11.65 30.31 -17.58
CA GLU A 996 -10.23 29.92 -17.45
C GLU A 996 -9.96 29.08 -16.19
N ALA A 997 -10.70 29.30 -15.10
CA ALA A 997 -10.61 28.53 -13.86
C ALA A 997 -10.91 27.03 -14.03
N THR A 998 -11.49 26.63 -15.15
CA THR A 998 -12.00 25.27 -15.37
C THR A 998 -11.12 24.40 -16.24
N VAL A 999 -9.97 24.93 -16.66
CA VAL A 999 -8.93 24.21 -17.41
C VAL A 999 -8.16 23.29 -16.45
N VAL A 1000 -8.76 22.15 -16.09
CA VAL A 1000 -8.10 21.06 -15.36
C VAL A 1000 -7.71 19.97 -16.36
N LYS A 1001 -6.42 19.61 -16.42
CA LYS A 1001 -5.91 18.58 -17.36
C LYS A 1001 -6.40 17.17 -17.04
N GLU A 1002 -6.76 16.90 -15.79
CA GLU A 1002 -7.17 15.59 -15.31
C GLU A 1002 -8.68 15.39 -15.47
N ALA A 1003 -9.06 14.40 -16.27
CA ALA A 1003 -10.44 14.14 -16.66
C ALA A 1003 -11.37 13.79 -15.48
N TYR A 1004 -10.83 13.24 -14.38
CA TYR A 1004 -11.61 12.78 -13.23
C TYR A 1004 -12.18 13.94 -12.37
N TYR A 1005 -11.50 15.09 -12.32
CA TYR A 1005 -11.91 16.22 -11.47
C TYR A 1005 -12.69 17.30 -12.21
N ARG A 1006 -12.84 17.19 -13.54
CA ARG A 1006 -13.41 18.23 -14.39
C ARG A 1006 -14.84 18.64 -13.97
N THR A 1007 -15.72 17.67 -13.69
CA THR A 1007 -17.12 17.95 -13.33
C THR A 1007 -17.28 18.57 -11.93
N PRO A 1008 -16.70 18.00 -10.85
CA PRO A 1008 -16.72 18.65 -9.53
C PRO A 1008 -16.16 20.07 -9.56
N VAL A 1009 -15.09 20.29 -10.32
CA VAL A 1009 -14.48 21.60 -10.49
C VAL A 1009 -15.42 22.57 -11.21
N LEU A 1010 -16.02 22.18 -12.34
CA LEU A 1010 -16.96 23.03 -13.07
C LEU A 1010 -18.15 23.46 -12.19
N LEU A 1011 -18.65 22.57 -11.34
CA LEU A 1011 -19.76 22.86 -10.43
C LEU A 1011 -19.37 23.75 -9.25
N MET A 1012 -18.20 23.51 -8.65
CA MET A 1012 -17.66 24.37 -7.61
C MET A 1012 -17.44 25.80 -8.13
N VAL A 1013 -16.81 25.94 -9.30
CA VAL A 1013 -16.57 27.25 -9.92
C VAL A 1013 -17.90 27.93 -10.27
N ALA A 1014 -18.90 27.17 -10.75
CA ALA A 1014 -20.23 27.71 -11.00
C ALA A 1014 -20.94 28.21 -9.72
N ALA A 1015 -20.81 27.50 -8.60
CA ALA A 1015 -21.38 27.94 -7.33
C ALA A 1015 -20.74 29.25 -6.83
N ILE A 1016 -19.43 29.42 -7.00
CA ILE A 1016 -18.73 30.67 -6.67
C ILE A 1016 -19.15 31.80 -7.62
N ALA A 1017 -19.39 31.50 -8.89
CA ALA A 1017 -19.83 32.47 -9.90
C ALA A 1017 -21.29 32.91 -9.72
N GLU A 1018 -22.14 32.18 -9.00
CA GLU A 1018 -23.59 32.41 -8.97
C GLU A 1018 -23.98 33.80 -8.45
N GLY A 1019 -23.27 34.32 -7.45
CA GLY A 1019 -23.52 35.65 -6.92
C GLY A 1019 -22.88 36.81 -7.70
N SER A 1020 -21.88 36.54 -8.55
CA SER A 1020 -21.02 37.58 -9.15
C SER A 1020 -20.97 37.57 -10.67
N ALA A 1021 -21.21 36.45 -11.34
CA ALA A 1021 -21.18 36.30 -12.80
C ALA A 1021 -22.22 35.26 -13.22
N PRO A 1022 -23.52 35.56 -13.16
CA PRO A 1022 -24.58 34.59 -13.42
C PRO A 1022 -24.48 33.98 -14.83
N ASP A 1023 -24.05 34.74 -15.83
CA ASP A 1023 -23.83 34.24 -17.20
C ASP A 1023 -22.66 33.25 -17.28
N ALA A 1024 -21.59 33.50 -16.52
CA ALA A 1024 -20.47 32.58 -16.39
C ALA A 1024 -20.90 31.32 -15.64
N ALA A 1025 -21.64 31.46 -14.53
CA ALA A 1025 -22.21 30.33 -13.80
C ALA A 1025 -23.10 29.49 -14.71
N ALA A 1026 -23.97 30.11 -15.51
CA ALA A 1026 -24.81 29.43 -16.49
C ALA A 1026 -23.99 28.71 -17.58
N THR A 1027 -22.92 29.34 -18.07
CA THR A 1027 -22.00 28.77 -19.06
C THR A 1027 -21.18 27.62 -18.49
N LEU A 1028 -20.69 27.72 -17.26
CA LEU A 1028 -19.93 26.68 -16.57
C LEU A 1028 -20.80 25.49 -16.20
N ARG A 1029 -22.03 25.77 -15.74
CA ARG A 1029 -23.07 24.76 -15.59
C ARG A 1029 -23.28 24.07 -16.93
N LYS A 1030 -23.46 24.81 -18.04
CA LYS A 1030 -23.53 24.31 -19.42
C LYS A 1030 -22.33 23.44 -19.81
N GLN A 1031 -21.10 23.85 -19.53
CA GLN A 1031 -19.89 23.07 -19.79
C GLN A 1031 -19.79 21.83 -18.90
N ALA A 1032 -20.22 21.90 -17.63
CA ALA A 1032 -20.37 20.72 -16.77
C ALA A 1032 -21.34 19.74 -17.42
N ARG A 1033 -22.44 20.26 -18.02
CA ARG A 1033 -23.37 19.44 -18.78
C ARG A 1033 -22.73 18.76 -19.97
N GLU A 1034 -21.98 19.51 -20.76
CA GLU A 1034 -21.28 19.01 -21.95
C GLU A 1034 -20.15 18.03 -21.59
N ALA A 1035 -19.44 18.26 -20.48
CA ALA A 1035 -18.41 17.36 -19.96
C ALA A 1035 -19.02 16.04 -19.47
N ILE A 1036 -20.14 16.12 -18.73
CA ILE A 1036 -20.94 14.97 -18.34
C ILE A 1036 -21.47 14.23 -19.59
N ALA A 1037 -21.89 14.95 -20.63
CA ALA A 1037 -22.42 14.37 -21.86
C ALA A 1037 -21.34 13.74 -22.77
N SER A 1038 -20.12 14.28 -22.81
CA SER A 1038 -19.04 13.84 -23.68
C SER A 1038 -18.15 12.74 -23.09
N LYS A 1039 -18.10 12.62 -21.74
CA LYS A 1039 -17.37 11.54 -21.04
C LYS A 1039 -18.14 11.07 -19.79
N PRO A 1040 -19.18 10.23 -19.96
CA PRO A 1040 -20.08 9.83 -18.86
C PRO A 1040 -19.41 8.98 -17.76
N ASP A 1041 -18.27 8.35 -18.06
CA ASP A 1041 -17.60 7.39 -17.16
C ASP A 1041 -16.75 8.06 -16.07
N SER A 1042 -16.41 9.35 -16.21
CA SER A 1042 -15.56 10.10 -15.25
C SER A 1042 -16.34 10.73 -14.08
N VAL A 1043 -17.61 10.34 -13.86
CA VAL A 1043 -18.56 11.08 -13.00
C VAL A 1043 -18.71 10.47 -11.59
N GLY A 1044 -17.89 9.47 -11.21
CA GLY A 1044 -18.02 8.70 -9.97
C GLY A 1044 -18.14 9.49 -8.65
N GLY A 1045 -17.58 10.70 -8.58
CA GLY A 1045 -17.75 11.62 -7.44
C GLY A 1045 -18.65 12.84 -7.71
N GLY A 1046 -19.03 13.11 -8.96
CA GLY A 1046 -19.69 14.37 -9.38
C GLY A 1046 -21.22 14.39 -9.23
N VAL A 1047 -21.89 13.23 -9.17
CA VAL A 1047 -23.37 13.14 -9.20
C VAL A 1047 -24.02 13.67 -7.92
N ALA A 1048 -23.38 13.52 -6.75
CA ALA A 1048 -23.90 14.03 -5.48
C ALA A 1048 -23.83 15.57 -5.41
N ILE A 1049 -22.73 16.15 -5.92
CA ILE A 1049 -22.51 17.61 -5.97
C ILE A 1049 -23.41 18.24 -7.05
N ALA A 1050 -23.58 17.58 -8.21
CA ALA A 1050 -24.46 18.04 -9.29
C ALA A 1050 -25.93 18.12 -8.85
N ARG A 1051 -26.40 17.20 -8.00
CA ARG A 1051 -27.78 17.17 -7.48
C ARG A 1051 -28.14 18.33 -6.56
N VAL A 1052 -27.15 18.94 -5.89
CA VAL A 1052 -27.38 20.05 -4.95
C VAL A 1052 -27.31 21.41 -5.63
N LEU A 1053 -26.55 21.55 -6.74
CA LEU A 1053 -26.16 22.85 -7.31
C LEU A 1053 -26.78 23.19 -8.67
N LEU A 1054 -27.71 22.38 -9.20
CA LEU A 1054 -28.36 22.59 -10.49
C LEU A 1054 -29.88 22.29 -10.43
N PRO A 1055 -30.78 23.25 -10.72
CA PRO A 1055 -32.23 23.02 -10.70
C PRO A 1055 -32.75 22.15 -11.85
N GLU A 1056 -32.06 22.16 -13.01
CA GLU A 1056 -32.47 21.51 -14.27
C GLU A 1056 -31.89 20.09 -14.46
N VAL A 1057 -31.24 19.54 -13.42
CA VAL A 1057 -30.57 18.21 -13.42
C VAL A 1057 -31.43 17.09 -14.02
N PRO A 1058 -32.76 17.05 -13.83
CA PRO A 1058 -33.61 16.04 -14.46
C PRO A 1058 -33.46 15.94 -15.98
N GLU A 1059 -33.60 17.07 -16.67
CA GLU A 1059 -33.61 17.14 -18.13
C GLU A 1059 -32.25 16.81 -18.74
N LEU A 1060 -31.19 17.16 -18.00
CA LEU A 1060 -29.83 16.94 -18.45
C LEU A 1060 -29.33 15.53 -18.17
N CYS A 1061 -29.63 14.98 -16.99
CA CYS A 1061 -29.45 13.57 -16.73
C CYS A 1061 -30.16 12.77 -17.83
N ARG A 1062 -31.40 13.13 -18.19
CA ARG A 1062 -32.15 12.55 -19.31
C ARG A 1062 -31.36 12.54 -20.63
N ARG A 1063 -30.77 13.66 -21.07
CA ARG A 1063 -30.03 13.72 -22.35
C ARG A 1063 -28.69 12.96 -22.33
N VAL A 1064 -27.96 13.01 -21.21
CA VAL A 1064 -26.70 12.26 -21.01
C VAL A 1064 -26.97 10.76 -21.06
N ILE A 1065 -28.06 10.35 -20.41
CA ILE A 1065 -28.61 8.99 -20.44
C ILE A 1065 -28.89 8.55 -21.89
N GLU A 1066 -29.58 9.37 -22.68
CA GLU A 1066 -29.94 9.07 -24.06
C GLU A 1066 -28.72 8.88 -24.98
N ILE A 1067 -27.70 9.73 -24.85
CA ILE A 1067 -26.46 9.67 -25.64
C ILE A 1067 -25.67 8.41 -25.27
N HIS A 1068 -25.51 8.17 -23.97
CA HIS A 1068 -24.80 7.00 -23.45
C HIS A 1068 -25.48 5.69 -23.89
N ILE A 1069 -26.81 5.67 -23.97
CA ILE A 1069 -27.58 4.53 -24.49
C ILE A 1069 -27.30 4.27 -25.98
N LYS A 1070 -27.21 5.33 -26.81
CA LYS A 1070 -26.98 5.21 -28.26
C LYS A 1070 -25.53 4.86 -28.62
N GLU A 1071 -24.53 5.35 -27.88
CA GLU A 1071 -23.12 5.02 -28.13
C GLU A 1071 -22.77 3.58 -27.74
N GLN A 1072 -23.31 3.09 -26.63
CA GLN A 1072 -23.15 1.68 -26.21
C GLN A 1072 -23.74 0.70 -27.24
N GLN A 1073 -24.79 1.09 -27.97
CA GLN A 1073 -25.34 0.31 -29.09
C GLN A 1073 -24.42 0.25 -30.31
N ARG A 1074 -23.66 1.32 -30.59
CA ARG A 1074 -22.75 1.40 -31.75
C ARG A 1074 -21.43 0.66 -31.53
N ASN A 1075 -20.86 0.76 -30.33
CA ASN A 1075 -19.48 0.36 -30.11
C ASN A 1075 -19.31 -1.07 -29.57
N ASN A 1076 -20.37 -1.73 -29.08
CA ASN A 1076 -20.19 -3.04 -28.43
C ASN A 1076 -21.40 -4.00 -28.53
N PRO A 1077 -21.78 -4.47 -29.75
CA PRO A 1077 -22.97 -5.29 -29.94
C PRO A 1077 -22.90 -6.73 -29.36
N GLY A 1078 -21.81 -7.13 -28.69
CA GLY A 1078 -21.59 -8.50 -28.20
C GLY A 1078 -21.04 -8.68 -26.78
N HIS A 1079 -20.83 -7.61 -26.00
CA HIS A 1079 -20.24 -7.71 -24.65
C HIS A 1079 -21.29 -7.49 -23.54
N THR A 1080 -21.50 -8.50 -22.69
CA THR A 1080 -22.53 -8.52 -21.63
C THR A 1080 -22.15 -7.78 -20.33
N GLY A 1081 -20.99 -7.10 -20.30
CA GLY A 1081 -20.47 -6.43 -19.09
C GLY A 1081 -21.12 -5.10 -18.71
N ASP A 1082 -21.75 -4.41 -19.68
CA ASP A 1082 -22.10 -2.98 -19.54
C ASP A 1082 -23.61 -2.64 -19.53
N TYR A 1083 -24.47 -3.66 -19.42
CA TYR A 1083 -25.93 -3.44 -19.29
C TYR A 1083 -26.36 -2.82 -17.95
N GLY A 1084 -25.46 -2.72 -16.97
CA GLY A 1084 -25.74 -2.08 -15.68
C GLY A 1084 -25.91 -0.57 -15.80
N MET A 1085 -25.15 0.07 -16.69
CA MET A 1085 -25.19 1.51 -16.95
C MET A 1085 -26.47 1.87 -17.72
N LEU A 1086 -26.73 1.19 -18.83
CA LEU A 1086 -27.95 1.36 -19.67
C LEU A 1086 -29.26 1.27 -18.87
N ARG A 1087 -29.32 0.35 -17.90
CA ARG A 1087 -30.52 0.08 -17.08
C ARG A 1087 -30.66 1.05 -15.90
N ARG A 1088 -29.54 1.57 -15.39
CA ARG A 1088 -29.52 2.66 -14.38
C ARG A 1088 -29.96 3.97 -15.01
N GLU A 1089 -29.50 4.20 -16.24
CA GLU A 1089 -29.84 5.35 -17.06
C GLU A 1089 -31.32 5.32 -17.49
N LEU A 1090 -31.87 4.22 -18.05
CA LEU A 1090 -33.32 4.14 -18.38
C LEU A 1090 -34.26 4.28 -17.17
N ARG A 1091 -33.85 3.82 -15.97
CA ARG A 1091 -34.62 4.01 -14.73
C ARG A 1091 -34.61 5.46 -14.26
N THR A 1092 -33.47 6.13 -14.40
CA THR A 1092 -33.33 7.55 -14.10
C THR A 1092 -34.15 8.35 -15.11
N LEU A 1093 -34.14 8.02 -16.41
CA LEU A 1093 -35.00 8.63 -17.43
C LEU A 1093 -36.49 8.43 -17.14
N ALA A 1094 -36.90 7.22 -16.75
CA ALA A 1094 -38.31 6.91 -16.46
C ALA A 1094 -38.84 7.61 -15.19
N LEU A 1095 -37.95 8.03 -14.27
CA LEU A 1095 -38.30 8.87 -13.11
C LEU A 1095 -38.46 10.37 -13.49
N LEU A 1096 -37.91 10.79 -14.63
CA LEU A 1096 -37.81 12.20 -15.03
C LEU A 1096 -38.77 12.53 -16.19
N ASP A 1097 -38.96 11.58 -17.12
CA ASP A 1097 -39.88 11.65 -18.26
C ASP A 1097 -40.38 10.22 -18.62
N PRO A 1098 -41.45 9.74 -17.97
CA PRO A 1098 -41.94 8.38 -18.11
C PRO A 1098 -42.38 8.04 -19.54
N ASP A 1099 -43.00 9.01 -20.24
CA ASP A 1099 -43.57 8.83 -21.58
C ASP A 1099 -42.47 8.74 -22.66
N ARG A 1100 -41.37 9.48 -22.50
CA ARG A 1100 -40.21 9.37 -23.40
C ARG A 1100 -39.37 8.12 -23.11
N ALA A 1101 -39.26 7.71 -21.85
CA ALA A 1101 -38.67 6.40 -21.49
C ALA A 1101 -39.47 5.24 -22.12
N LEU A 1102 -40.81 5.36 -22.15
CA LEU A 1102 -41.75 4.49 -22.90
C LEU A 1102 -41.45 4.46 -24.38
N GLN A 1103 -41.31 5.63 -25.01
CA GLN A 1103 -41.04 5.75 -26.43
C GLN A 1103 -39.68 5.15 -26.82
N ILE A 1104 -38.61 5.44 -26.07
CA ILE A 1104 -37.26 4.91 -26.34
C ILE A 1104 -37.21 3.40 -26.08
N ALA A 1105 -37.85 2.91 -25.01
CA ALA A 1105 -38.04 1.47 -24.80
C ALA A 1105 -38.86 0.82 -25.93
N GLY A 1106 -39.80 1.56 -26.52
CA GLY A 1106 -40.58 1.17 -27.68
C GLY A 1106 -39.82 1.22 -29.00
N GLU A 1107 -38.89 2.15 -29.21
CA GLU A 1107 -38.02 2.21 -30.39
C GLU A 1107 -36.96 1.08 -30.36
N LEU A 1108 -36.61 0.59 -29.16
CA LEU A 1108 -35.73 -0.57 -28.95
C LEU A 1108 -36.38 -1.94 -29.28
N LYS A 1109 -37.61 -1.95 -29.83
CA LYS A 1109 -38.50 -3.12 -30.00
C LYS A 1109 -37.99 -4.24 -30.91
N GLN A 1110 -36.92 -4.09 -31.68
CA GLN A 1110 -36.65 -5.04 -32.78
C GLN A 1110 -35.75 -6.25 -32.48
N LYS A 1111 -35.10 -6.43 -31.32
CA LYS A 1111 -34.23 -7.62 -31.12
C LYS A 1111 -34.23 -8.38 -29.77
N ASP A 1112 -35.00 -8.02 -28.73
CA ASP A 1112 -35.02 -8.85 -27.48
C ASP A 1112 -36.33 -8.76 -26.66
N ALA A 1113 -36.97 -9.92 -26.42
CA ALA A 1113 -38.23 -10.05 -25.67
C ALA A 1113 -38.08 -9.81 -24.16
N MET A 1114 -36.86 -9.99 -23.60
CA MET A 1114 -36.59 -9.74 -22.18
C MET A 1114 -36.51 -8.25 -21.84
N PHE A 1115 -36.22 -7.40 -22.84
CA PHE A 1115 -36.18 -5.95 -22.70
C PHE A 1115 -37.59 -5.34 -22.67
N ARG A 1116 -38.52 -5.89 -23.48
CA ARG A 1116 -39.97 -5.57 -23.46
C ARG A 1116 -40.55 -5.68 -22.04
N MET A 1117 -40.50 -6.87 -21.43
CA MET A 1117 -41.13 -7.12 -20.13
C MET A 1117 -40.55 -6.28 -18.98
N LYS A 1118 -39.26 -5.90 -19.06
CA LYS A 1118 -38.58 -5.07 -18.04
C LYS A 1118 -38.86 -3.58 -18.19
N ALA A 1119 -39.09 -3.10 -19.42
CA ALA A 1119 -39.57 -1.75 -19.67
C ALA A 1119 -41.02 -1.64 -19.20
N ASP A 1120 -41.88 -2.58 -19.59
CA ASP A 1120 -43.31 -2.58 -19.26
C ASP A 1120 -43.55 -2.65 -17.73
N LEU A 1121 -42.77 -3.46 -17.00
CA LEU A 1121 -42.85 -3.55 -15.54
C LEU A 1121 -42.28 -2.31 -14.81
N ALA A 1122 -41.24 -1.68 -15.38
CA ALA A 1122 -40.71 -0.43 -14.85
C ALA A 1122 -41.71 0.72 -15.03
N LEU A 1123 -42.45 0.72 -16.14
CA LEU A 1123 -43.47 1.71 -16.46
C LEU A 1123 -44.76 1.53 -15.64
N LEU A 1124 -45.16 0.29 -15.37
CA LEU A 1124 -46.25 -0.02 -14.45
C LEU A 1124 -45.98 0.50 -13.03
N LEU A 1125 -44.74 0.36 -12.55
CA LEU A 1125 -44.34 0.77 -11.20
C LEU A 1125 -44.18 2.29 -11.07
N LEU A 1126 -43.90 2.99 -12.17
CA LEU A 1126 -43.70 4.45 -12.21
C LEU A 1126 -44.98 5.23 -12.58
N THR A 1127 -45.99 4.57 -13.15
CA THR A 1127 -47.31 5.16 -13.40
C THR A 1127 -48.02 5.48 -12.06
N PRO A 1128 -48.63 6.66 -11.87
CA PRO A 1128 -49.34 7.01 -10.63
C PRO A 1128 -50.44 5.98 -10.31
N PRO A 1129 -50.70 5.65 -9.03
CA PRO A 1129 -51.57 4.53 -8.65
C PRO A 1129 -52.95 4.54 -9.33
N HIS A 1130 -53.55 5.72 -9.50
CA HIS A 1130 -54.87 5.89 -10.10
C HIS A 1130 -54.89 5.71 -11.63
N LYS A 1131 -53.74 5.64 -12.31
CA LYS A 1131 -53.62 5.38 -13.76
C LYS A 1131 -53.10 3.97 -14.09
N ARG A 1132 -52.70 3.18 -13.07
CA ARG A 1132 -52.15 1.83 -13.27
C ARG A 1132 -53.17 0.83 -13.82
N LEU A 1133 -54.44 0.97 -13.46
CA LEU A 1133 -55.50 0.07 -13.95
C LEU A 1133 -55.71 0.24 -15.46
N ALA A 1134 -55.84 1.48 -15.94
CA ALA A 1134 -55.97 1.79 -17.36
C ALA A 1134 -54.71 1.42 -18.19
N PHE A 1135 -53.53 1.38 -17.55
CA PHE A 1135 -52.28 0.90 -18.17
C PHE A 1135 -52.29 -0.63 -18.34
N LEU A 1136 -52.79 -1.38 -17.34
CA LEU A 1136 -52.93 -2.83 -17.40
C LEU A 1136 -54.04 -3.27 -18.39
N GLU A 1137 -55.09 -2.48 -18.55
CA GLU A 1137 -56.22 -2.80 -19.44
C GLU A 1137 -55.90 -2.59 -20.94
N ARG A 1138 -54.87 -1.81 -21.28
CA ARG A 1138 -54.48 -1.54 -22.68
C ARG A 1138 -53.39 -2.46 -23.24
N TYR A 1139 -52.87 -3.38 -22.43
CA TYR A 1139 -51.79 -4.30 -22.81
C TYR A 1139 -52.19 -5.74 -22.45
N PRO A 1140 -52.56 -6.59 -23.43
CA PRO A 1140 -52.95 -7.98 -23.18
C PRO A 1140 -51.80 -8.86 -22.69
#